data_AF-A0AAU1BMB2-F1
#
_entry.id   AF-A0AAU1BMB2-F1
#
_cell.length_a   1.000
_cell.length_b   1.000
_cell.length_c   1.000
_cell.angle_alpha   90.00
_cell.angle_beta   90.00
_cell.angle_gamma   90.00
#
_symmetry.space_group_name_H-M   'P 1'
#
loop_
_entity.id
_entity.type
_entity.pdbx_description
1 polymer ?
#
loop_
_entity_poly.entity_id
_entity_poly.type
_entity_poly.pdbx_seq_one_letter_code
_entity_poly.pdbx_strand_id
1 'polypeptide(L)'
;MTETASGPARGSRAKGSKATKGLRIERIHTTPGVHPYDEVSWERRDVVMTNWRDGSVNFEQRGVEFPDFWSVNAVNIVTSKYFRGAVGTPQRETGLKQLIDRIVKTYTKAGEDYGYFASPADAEIFEHELAYALLHQIFSFNSPVWFNVGTPQPQQVSACFILAVDDSMESILDWYKEEGMIFKGGSGAGLNLSRIRSSKELLSSGGNASGPVSFMRGADASAGTIKSGGATRRAAKMVILDVDHPDIENFIETKVKEEEKIRALRDAGFDMDLGGDDITSVQYQNANNSVRVNDTFMKAVEQGGKFGLTSRMTGDVIEEVDAKSLFRKMAEAAWACADPGIQYDDTINHWHTCPESGRINGSNPCSEYMHLDNTSCNLASLNLMKFLKDDGKGNQSFEVERFAKVVELVITAMDISICFADFPTQKIGENTRAYRQLGIGYANLGALLMATGHAYDSDGGRALAGAITSLMTGTSYKRSAELAAVVGAYDGYARNAEPHQRVMKQHADANAVAVHVDDLDNPIWAAATEAWQDVIRLGAKNGFRNAQASVIAPTGTIGLAMSCDTTGLEPDLALVKFKKLVGGGSMQIVNGTVPQALRRLGYQEEAIEAVVAHIAENGNVIDAPGLKTEHYEVFDCAMGERSISAMGHVRMMAAIQPWISGALSKTVNLPETATVEDVEEVYFEAWKMGVKALAIYRDNCKVGQPLSAKTKEKEKEAVTAKAEETIRTAVEKVVEYRPVRKRLPKGRPGITTSFTVGGAEGYMTANSYPDDGLGEVFLKMSKQGSTLAGMMDAFSIAVSVGLQYGVPLETYVSKFTNMRFEPAGMTDDPDVRMAQSIVDYIFRRLALDFLPFETRSALGIHSAEERQRHLDTGSYEPTLEDEELDVESLAQSAPRQTETLKAVAAPKPAAVEAPKVAHNSAELVEMQLGVSADAPLCFSCGTKMQRAGSCYICEGCGSTSGCS
;
A
#
# COMPACT_ATOMS: atom_id res chain seq x y z
N MET A 1 -9.21 -24.47 -75.31
CA MET A 1 -10.29 -25.32 -74.77
C MET A 1 -10.68 -24.72 -73.43
N THR A 2 -11.45 -23.63 -73.50
CA THR A 2 -12.90 -23.58 -73.26
C THR A 2 -13.25 -23.70 -71.78
N GLU A 3 -13.45 -22.50 -71.21
CA GLU A 3 -14.14 -22.18 -69.97
C GLU A 3 -15.49 -22.89 -69.85
N THR A 4 -15.91 -23.15 -68.61
CA THR A 4 -17.31 -22.97 -68.23
C THR A 4 -17.39 -22.57 -66.76
N ALA A 5 -17.90 -21.37 -66.54
CA ALA A 5 -18.32 -20.83 -65.26
C ALA A 5 -19.60 -21.51 -64.75
N SER A 6 -19.76 -21.62 -63.44
CA SER A 6 -21.05 -21.91 -62.80
C SER A 6 -21.18 -21.04 -61.54
N GLY A 7 -22.09 -20.06 -61.61
CA GLY A 7 -22.38 -19.11 -60.54
C GLY A 7 -23.10 -19.72 -59.32
N PRO A 8 -23.31 -18.94 -58.25
CA PRO A 8 -23.87 -19.43 -57.01
C PRO A 8 -25.37 -19.72 -57.15
N ALA A 9 -25.75 -20.95 -56.88
CA ALA A 9 -27.14 -21.37 -56.84
C ALA A 9 -27.87 -20.66 -55.68
N ARG A 10 -28.85 -19.82 -56.02
CA ARG A 10 -29.88 -19.32 -55.10
C ARG A 10 -30.65 -20.52 -54.53
N GLY A 11 -30.29 -20.90 -53.30
CA GLY A 11 -31.04 -21.87 -52.50
C GLY A 11 -32.45 -21.36 -52.21
N SER A 12 -33.44 -22.19 -52.55
CA SER A 12 -34.86 -21.97 -52.35
C SER A 12 -35.20 -21.63 -50.90
N ARG A 13 -36.02 -20.58 -50.71
CA ARG A 13 -36.75 -20.30 -49.45
C ARG A 13 -37.56 -21.53 -49.05
N ALA A 14 -37.03 -22.33 -48.14
CA ALA A 14 -37.82 -23.26 -47.36
C ALA A 14 -38.70 -22.46 -46.38
N LYS A 15 -40.00 -22.72 -46.43
CA LYS A 15 -41.01 -22.15 -45.53
C LYS A 15 -40.67 -22.51 -44.07
N GLY A 16 -40.45 -21.47 -43.26
CA GLY A 16 -40.66 -21.45 -41.81
C GLY A 16 -40.19 -22.64 -40.99
N SER A 17 -38.87 -22.82 -40.80
CA SER A 17 -38.39 -23.52 -39.61
C SER A 17 -38.46 -22.55 -38.43
N LYS A 18 -39.11 -22.95 -37.33
CA LYS A 18 -38.97 -22.27 -36.04
C LYS A 18 -37.48 -22.00 -35.78
N ALA A 19 -37.11 -20.78 -35.44
CA ALA A 19 -35.75 -20.46 -35.01
C ALA A 19 -35.34 -21.45 -33.92
N THR A 20 -34.28 -22.22 -34.15
CA THR A 20 -33.71 -23.09 -33.13
C THR A 20 -33.30 -22.22 -31.95
N LYS A 21 -33.89 -22.46 -30.77
CA LYS A 21 -33.49 -21.78 -29.52
C LYS A 21 -32.07 -22.24 -29.17
N GLY A 22 -31.11 -21.32 -29.08
CA GLY A 22 -29.72 -21.62 -28.70
C GLY A 22 -28.69 -20.93 -29.60
N LEU A 23 -27.46 -20.80 -29.10
CA LEU A 23 -26.29 -20.30 -29.82
C LEU A 23 -25.73 -21.40 -30.73
N ARG A 24 -25.33 -21.01 -31.95
CA ARG A 24 -24.53 -21.85 -32.85
C ARG A 24 -23.05 -21.61 -32.55
N ILE A 25 -22.29 -22.67 -32.32
CA ILE A 25 -20.87 -22.57 -32.01
C ILE A 25 -20.06 -22.97 -33.24
N GLU A 26 -19.17 -22.08 -33.66
CA GLU A 26 -18.23 -22.33 -34.76
C GLU A 26 -16.93 -22.92 -34.20
N ARG A 27 -16.34 -23.88 -34.91
CA ARG A 27 -15.00 -24.39 -34.59
C ARG A 27 -13.96 -23.31 -34.92
N ILE A 28 -12.98 -23.13 -34.05
CA ILE A 28 -11.91 -22.14 -34.15
C ILE A 28 -10.59 -22.87 -34.40
N HIS A 29 -10.26 -23.85 -33.56
CA HIS A 29 -9.00 -24.59 -33.63
C HIS A 29 -9.18 -26.08 -33.90
N THR A 30 -10.32 -26.65 -33.47
CA THR A 30 -10.47 -28.09 -33.34
C THR A 30 -10.91 -28.76 -34.63
N THR A 31 -10.46 -30.00 -34.83
CA THR A 31 -10.84 -30.81 -35.99
C THR A 31 -12.12 -31.61 -35.71
N PRO A 32 -13.14 -31.60 -36.60
CA PRO A 32 -14.34 -32.41 -36.42
C PRO A 32 -14.03 -33.90 -36.22
N GLY A 33 -14.61 -34.51 -35.18
CA GLY A 33 -14.43 -35.94 -34.87
C GLY A 33 -13.11 -36.29 -34.18
N VAL A 34 -12.26 -35.31 -33.85
CA VAL A 34 -11.01 -35.50 -33.10
C VAL A 34 -11.10 -34.76 -31.78
N HIS A 35 -10.72 -35.42 -30.68
CA HIS A 35 -10.65 -34.77 -29.38
C HIS A 35 -9.31 -34.02 -29.24
N PRO A 36 -9.27 -32.78 -28.69
CA PRO A 36 -8.04 -31.97 -28.60
C PRO A 36 -6.85 -32.67 -27.94
N TYR A 37 -7.11 -33.56 -26.98
CA TYR A 37 -6.05 -34.32 -26.29
C TYR A 37 -5.34 -35.36 -27.18
N ASP A 38 -5.95 -35.76 -28.29
CA ASP A 38 -5.39 -36.75 -29.22
C ASP A 38 -4.45 -36.09 -30.24
N GLU A 39 -4.45 -34.75 -30.32
CA GLU A 39 -3.60 -33.96 -31.23
C GLU A 39 -2.26 -33.55 -30.59
N VAL A 40 -2.01 -33.92 -29.32
CA VAL A 40 -0.79 -33.55 -28.59
C VAL A 40 -0.07 -34.76 -27.98
N SER A 41 1.25 -34.65 -27.86
CA SER A 41 2.10 -35.64 -27.19
C SER A 41 2.11 -35.41 -25.68
N TRP A 42 1.89 -36.47 -24.91
CA TRP A 42 1.86 -36.43 -23.44
C TRP A 42 3.10 -37.08 -22.85
N GLU A 43 3.67 -36.48 -21.81
CA GLU A 43 4.81 -37.03 -21.08
C GLU A 43 4.62 -36.93 -19.57
N ARG A 44 5.32 -37.83 -18.86
CA ARG A 44 5.35 -37.86 -17.40
C ARG A 44 6.57 -37.15 -16.88
N ARG A 45 6.37 -36.24 -15.93
CA ARG A 45 7.42 -35.45 -15.29
C ARG A 45 7.33 -35.59 -13.77
N ASP A 46 8.47 -35.46 -13.10
CA ASP A 46 8.52 -35.36 -11.65
C ASP A 46 8.59 -33.87 -11.27
N VAL A 47 7.69 -33.44 -10.40
CA VAL A 47 7.68 -32.08 -9.83
C VAL A 47 8.33 -32.16 -8.47
N VAL A 48 9.54 -31.62 -8.34
CA VAL A 48 10.27 -31.51 -7.08
C VAL A 48 10.64 -30.04 -6.88
N MET A 49 10.12 -29.43 -5.82
CA MET A 49 10.40 -28.06 -5.43
C MET A 49 11.17 -28.07 -4.13
N THR A 50 12.44 -27.65 -4.17
CA THR A 50 13.31 -27.58 -3.00
C THR A 50 13.39 -26.18 -2.44
N ASN A 51 13.40 -26.06 -1.12
CA ASN A 51 13.93 -24.91 -0.41
C ASN A 51 15.43 -24.84 -0.67
N TRP A 52 15.88 -23.73 -1.19
CA TRP A 52 17.29 -23.44 -1.42
C TRP A 52 18.07 -23.06 -0.14
N ARG A 53 17.42 -22.59 0.97
CA ARG A 53 18.13 -22.17 2.21
C ARG A 53 18.84 -23.36 2.85
N ASP A 54 18.18 -24.51 2.82
CA ASP A 54 18.60 -25.73 3.51
C ASP A 54 18.57 -26.97 2.59
N GLY A 55 18.16 -26.83 1.33
CA GLY A 55 18.01 -27.95 0.39
C GLY A 55 16.77 -28.82 0.63
N SER A 56 15.92 -28.49 1.61
CA SER A 56 14.77 -29.32 1.98
C SER A 56 13.72 -29.35 0.87
N VAL A 57 12.94 -30.43 0.78
CA VAL A 57 11.87 -30.53 -0.23
C VAL A 57 10.60 -29.84 0.31
N ASN A 58 10.20 -28.73 -0.32
CA ASN A 58 8.97 -28.01 0.01
C ASN A 58 7.72 -28.69 -0.54
N PHE A 59 7.84 -29.28 -1.73
CA PHE A 59 6.76 -29.97 -2.41
C PHE A 59 7.33 -30.99 -3.39
N GLU A 60 6.76 -32.19 -3.41
CA GLU A 60 7.13 -33.23 -4.35
C GLU A 60 5.89 -33.99 -4.82
N GLN A 61 5.77 -34.18 -6.14
CA GLN A 61 4.82 -35.08 -6.75
C GLN A 61 5.42 -35.69 -8.02
N ARG A 62 5.52 -37.02 -8.06
CA ARG A 62 6.15 -37.75 -9.17
C ARG A 62 5.15 -38.24 -10.21
N GLY A 63 5.62 -38.38 -11.44
CA GLY A 63 4.90 -38.99 -12.55
C GLY A 63 3.66 -38.23 -13.00
N VAL A 64 3.66 -36.89 -12.89
CA VAL A 64 2.53 -36.07 -13.37
C VAL A 64 2.52 -35.96 -14.88
N GLU A 65 1.34 -36.05 -15.49
CA GLU A 65 1.15 -36.09 -16.95
C GLU A 65 0.78 -34.71 -17.52
N PHE A 66 1.60 -34.20 -18.43
CA PHE A 66 1.41 -32.92 -19.14
C PHE A 66 1.81 -33.06 -20.62
N PRO A 67 1.35 -32.14 -21.51
CA PRO A 67 1.88 -32.08 -22.86
C PRO A 67 3.37 -31.68 -22.87
N ASP A 68 4.12 -32.18 -23.85
CA ASP A 68 5.57 -31.94 -23.99
C ASP A 68 5.95 -30.45 -24.10
N PHE A 69 5.11 -29.62 -24.70
CA PHE A 69 5.35 -28.19 -24.90
C PHE A 69 5.10 -27.33 -23.65
N TRP A 70 4.56 -27.87 -22.55
CA TRP A 70 4.38 -27.09 -21.32
C TRP A 70 5.74 -26.78 -20.69
N SER A 71 5.95 -25.55 -20.21
CA SER A 71 7.20 -25.21 -19.53
C SER A 71 7.31 -25.88 -18.15
N VAL A 72 8.54 -26.16 -17.69
CA VAL A 72 8.78 -26.73 -16.34
C VAL A 72 8.16 -25.85 -15.25
N ASN A 73 8.26 -24.53 -15.39
CA ASN A 73 7.67 -23.58 -14.44
C ASN A 73 6.13 -23.68 -14.41
N ALA A 74 5.48 -23.75 -15.57
CA ALA A 74 4.03 -23.92 -15.64
C ALA A 74 3.58 -25.24 -15.02
N VAL A 75 4.28 -26.34 -15.30
CA VAL A 75 4.02 -27.66 -14.69
C VAL A 75 4.14 -27.58 -13.16
N ASN A 76 5.24 -27.02 -12.65
CA ASN A 76 5.45 -26.87 -11.21
C ASN A 76 4.34 -26.05 -10.54
N ILE A 77 3.93 -24.93 -11.15
CA ILE A 77 2.86 -24.07 -10.61
C ILE A 77 1.51 -24.79 -10.63
N VAL A 78 1.14 -25.41 -11.75
CA VAL A 78 -0.16 -26.08 -11.88
C VAL A 78 -0.26 -27.28 -10.94
N THR A 79 0.79 -28.10 -10.87
CA THR A 79 0.82 -29.26 -9.96
C THR A 79 0.80 -28.83 -8.50
N SER A 80 1.64 -27.89 -8.09
CA SER A 80 1.70 -27.49 -6.66
C SER A 80 0.45 -26.75 -6.19
N LYS A 81 -0.23 -25.99 -7.06
CA LYS A 81 -1.36 -25.13 -6.66
C LYS A 81 -2.73 -25.65 -7.07
N TYR A 82 -2.91 -26.14 -8.29
CA TYR A 82 -4.23 -26.41 -8.85
C TYR A 82 -4.65 -27.87 -8.80
N PHE A 83 -3.69 -28.81 -8.74
CA PHE A 83 -4.04 -30.22 -8.57
C PHE A 83 -4.77 -30.44 -7.24
N ARG A 84 -5.91 -31.09 -7.29
CA ARG A 84 -6.77 -31.38 -6.14
C ARG A 84 -6.36 -32.68 -5.46
N GLY A 85 -6.63 -32.79 -4.16
CA GLY A 85 -6.28 -33.95 -3.32
C GLY A 85 -4.96 -33.75 -2.58
N ALA A 86 -4.80 -34.43 -1.44
CA ALA A 86 -3.55 -34.39 -0.68
C ALA A 86 -2.49 -35.25 -1.38
N VAL A 87 -1.23 -34.78 -1.39
CA VAL A 87 -0.13 -35.54 -2.00
C VAL A 87 -0.02 -36.91 -1.35
N GLY A 88 0.13 -37.95 -2.17
CA GLY A 88 0.21 -39.34 -1.72
C GLY A 88 -1.14 -40.04 -1.52
N THR A 89 -2.28 -39.36 -1.68
CA THR A 89 -3.61 -40.00 -1.61
C THR A 89 -4.15 -40.37 -2.99
N PRO A 90 -5.03 -41.37 -3.10
CA PRO A 90 -5.66 -41.75 -4.38
C PRO A 90 -6.50 -40.64 -5.03
N GLN A 91 -6.94 -39.67 -4.24
CA GLN A 91 -7.73 -38.53 -4.70
C GLN A 91 -6.88 -37.41 -5.33
N ARG A 92 -5.55 -37.54 -5.31
CA ARG A 92 -4.63 -36.57 -5.90
C ARG A 92 -4.73 -36.60 -7.41
N GLU A 93 -4.99 -35.46 -8.04
CA GLU A 93 -4.90 -35.32 -9.49
C GLU A 93 -3.44 -35.58 -9.94
N THR A 94 -3.30 -36.32 -11.04
CA THR A 94 -2.00 -36.79 -11.56
C THR A 94 -1.73 -36.32 -12.97
N GLY A 95 -2.66 -35.65 -13.64
CA GLY A 95 -2.45 -35.14 -14.99
C GLY A 95 -3.33 -33.96 -15.33
N LEU A 96 -2.87 -33.14 -16.27
CA LEU A 96 -3.58 -31.93 -16.72
C LEU A 96 -4.96 -32.25 -17.33
N LYS A 97 -5.13 -33.40 -17.98
CA LYS A 97 -6.43 -33.85 -18.52
C LYS A 97 -7.52 -33.87 -17.45
N GLN A 98 -7.21 -34.41 -16.26
CA GLN A 98 -8.17 -34.49 -15.15
C GLN A 98 -8.62 -33.10 -14.70
N LEU A 99 -7.66 -32.18 -14.61
CA LEU A 99 -7.90 -30.79 -14.23
C LEU A 99 -8.75 -30.04 -15.27
N ILE A 100 -8.43 -30.15 -16.56
CA ILE A 100 -9.19 -29.50 -17.63
C ILE A 100 -10.59 -30.11 -17.73
N ASP A 101 -10.71 -31.43 -17.72
CA ASP A 101 -11.99 -32.14 -17.86
C ASP A 101 -13.00 -31.75 -16.79
N ARG A 102 -12.58 -31.67 -15.52
CA ARG A 102 -13.53 -31.30 -14.46
C ARG A 102 -14.06 -29.88 -14.61
N ILE A 103 -13.28 -28.99 -15.22
CA ILE A 103 -13.72 -27.61 -15.50
C ILE A 103 -14.62 -27.63 -16.72
N VAL A 104 -14.08 -28.07 -17.86
CA VAL A 104 -14.75 -28.01 -19.16
C VAL A 104 -16.07 -28.77 -19.15
N LYS A 105 -16.13 -30.00 -18.62
CA LYS A 105 -17.37 -30.79 -18.57
C LYS A 105 -18.44 -30.16 -17.68
N THR A 106 -18.06 -29.50 -16.58
CA THR A 106 -19.02 -28.75 -15.75
C THR A 106 -19.60 -27.56 -16.50
N TYR A 107 -18.76 -26.82 -17.25
CA TYR A 107 -19.23 -25.71 -18.09
C TYR A 107 -20.11 -26.20 -19.24
N THR A 108 -19.70 -27.23 -19.99
CA THR A 108 -20.51 -27.80 -21.09
C THR A 108 -21.87 -28.26 -20.58
N LYS A 109 -21.89 -29.06 -19.51
CA LYS A 109 -23.14 -29.53 -18.91
C LYS A 109 -24.06 -28.38 -18.49
N ALA A 110 -23.52 -27.35 -17.84
CA ALA A 110 -24.32 -26.18 -17.49
C ALA A 110 -24.81 -25.42 -18.73
N GLY A 111 -24.00 -25.31 -19.78
CA GLY A 111 -24.45 -24.73 -21.05
C GLY A 111 -25.63 -25.49 -21.66
N GLU A 112 -25.63 -26.82 -21.58
CA GLU A 112 -26.76 -27.67 -21.99
C GLU A 112 -27.99 -27.48 -21.09
N ASP A 113 -27.81 -27.61 -19.77
CA ASP A 113 -28.89 -27.54 -18.77
C ASP A 113 -29.63 -26.19 -18.81
N TYR A 114 -28.91 -25.10 -19.09
CA TYR A 114 -29.45 -23.73 -19.15
C TYR A 114 -29.75 -23.24 -20.58
N GLY A 115 -29.66 -24.11 -21.59
CA GLY A 115 -30.12 -23.81 -22.96
C GLY A 115 -29.28 -22.82 -23.75
N TYR A 116 -27.96 -22.78 -23.51
CA TYR A 116 -27.03 -21.94 -24.28
C TYR A 116 -26.82 -22.45 -25.70
N PHE A 117 -26.86 -23.77 -25.92
CA PHE A 117 -26.50 -24.38 -27.22
C PHE A 117 -27.74 -24.70 -28.08
N ALA A 118 -27.65 -24.45 -29.38
CA ALA A 118 -28.73 -24.75 -30.33
C ALA A 118 -28.89 -26.24 -30.63
N SER A 119 -27.84 -27.03 -30.42
CA SER A 119 -27.84 -28.48 -30.62
C SER A 119 -26.74 -29.16 -29.81
N PRO A 120 -26.80 -30.50 -29.61
CA PRO A 120 -25.72 -31.25 -28.97
C PRO A 120 -24.37 -31.11 -29.67
N ALA A 121 -24.36 -30.96 -31.00
CA ALA A 121 -23.13 -30.72 -31.75
C ALA A 121 -22.49 -29.37 -31.40
N ASP A 122 -23.30 -28.34 -31.11
CA ASP A 122 -22.81 -27.04 -30.66
C ASP A 122 -22.17 -27.15 -29.26
N ALA A 123 -22.74 -27.99 -28.38
CA ALA A 123 -22.19 -28.28 -27.05
C ALA A 123 -20.84 -29.03 -27.14
N GLU A 124 -20.75 -30.02 -28.02
CA GLU A 124 -19.50 -30.76 -28.28
C GLU A 124 -18.40 -29.84 -28.85
N ILE A 125 -18.76 -28.96 -29.80
CA ILE A 125 -17.81 -27.95 -30.33
C ILE A 125 -17.32 -27.05 -29.20
N PHE A 126 -18.22 -26.54 -28.36
CA PHE A 126 -17.86 -25.71 -27.23
C PHE A 126 -16.92 -26.45 -26.26
N GLU A 127 -17.22 -27.71 -25.94
CA GLU A 127 -16.37 -28.55 -25.09
C GLU A 127 -14.95 -28.66 -25.65
N HIS A 128 -14.83 -29.03 -26.94
CA HIS A 128 -13.54 -29.22 -27.59
C HIS A 128 -12.76 -27.91 -27.70
N GLU A 129 -13.40 -26.81 -28.12
CA GLU A 129 -12.73 -25.50 -28.24
C GLU A 129 -12.26 -24.97 -26.88
N LEU A 130 -13.06 -25.14 -25.83
CA LEU A 130 -12.69 -24.72 -24.48
C LEU A 130 -11.52 -25.56 -23.94
N ALA A 131 -11.56 -26.88 -24.14
CA ALA A 131 -10.46 -27.78 -23.76
C ALA A 131 -9.17 -27.44 -24.53
N TYR A 132 -9.26 -27.23 -25.84
CA TYR A 132 -8.13 -26.82 -26.67
C TYR A 132 -7.51 -25.51 -26.17
N ALA A 133 -8.34 -24.50 -25.93
CA ALA A 133 -7.87 -23.18 -25.54
C ALA A 133 -7.17 -23.16 -24.15
N LEU A 134 -7.64 -23.97 -23.20
CA LEU A 134 -6.97 -24.17 -21.91
C LEU A 134 -5.69 -25.02 -22.05
N LEU A 135 -5.72 -26.08 -22.85
CA LEU A 135 -4.57 -26.98 -23.08
C LEU A 135 -3.38 -26.25 -23.70
N HIS A 136 -3.63 -25.37 -24.66
CA HIS A 136 -2.62 -24.62 -25.39
C HIS A 136 -2.26 -23.26 -24.75
N GLN A 137 -2.79 -22.99 -23.55
CA GLN A 137 -2.55 -21.76 -22.78
C GLN A 137 -2.90 -20.49 -23.59
N ILE A 138 -3.98 -20.55 -24.38
CA ILE A 138 -4.51 -19.40 -25.16
C ILE A 138 -5.16 -18.39 -24.22
N PHE A 139 -5.84 -18.89 -23.20
CA PHE A 139 -6.36 -18.09 -22.10
C PHE A 139 -6.36 -18.93 -20.82
N SER A 140 -6.62 -18.28 -19.69
CA SER A 140 -6.87 -18.95 -18.42
C SER A 140 -8.02 -18.27 -17.69
N PHE A 141 -8.87 -19.06 -17.05
CA PHE A 141 -9.73 -18.56 -15.98
C PHE A 141 -8.90 -18.13 -14.77
N ASN A 142 -9.50 -17.34 -13.89
CA ASN A 142 -8.94 -17.04 -12.57
C ASN A 142 -8.72 -18.30 -11.71
N SER A 143 -7.85 -18.17 -10.70
CA SER A 143 -7.48 -19.29 -9.83
C SER A 143 -8.65 -20.01 -9.15
N PRO A 144 -9.73 -19.35 -8.66
CA PRO A 144 -10.87 -20.05 -8.05
C PRO A 144 -11.55 -21.06 -8.96
N VAL A 145 -11.66 -20.80 -10.27
CA VAL A 145 -12.19 -21.78 -11.22
C VAL A 145 -11.33 -23.04 -11.21
N TRP A 146 -10.01 -22.88 -11.28
CA TRP A 146 -9.06 -23.98 -11.20
C TRP A 146 -9.09 -24.70 -9.84
N PHE A 147 -9.39 -24.04 -8.73
CA PHE A 147 -9.44 -24.70 -7.42
C PHE A 147 -10.73 -25.50 -7.20
N ASN A 148 -11.86 -24.96 -7.63
CA ASN A 148 -13.16 -25.37 -7.09
C ASN A 148 -14.05 -26.09 -8.10
N VAL A 149 -13.93 -25.78 -9.41
CA VAL A 149 -14.90 -26.25 -10.40
C VAL A 149 -14.81 -27.75 -10.64
N GLY A 150 -15.95 -28.44 -10.64
CA GLY A 150 -16.02 -29.89 -10.85
C GLY A 150 -15.55 -30.71 -9.65
N THR A 151 -15.48 -30.10 -8.47
CA THR A 151 -15.14 -30.76 -7.20
C THR A 151 -16.37 -30.94 -6.30
N PRO A 152 -16.31 -31.76 -5.23
CA PRO A 152 -17.41 -31.87 -4.25
C PRO A 152 -17.61 -30.64 -3.36
N GLN A 153 -16.71 -29.65 -3.42
CA GLN A 153 -16.83 -28.41 -2.65
C GLN A 153 -17.73 -27.40 -3.39
N PRO A 154 -18.21 -26.35 -2.71
CA PRO A 154 -18.93 -25.27 -3.37
C PRO A 154 -18.16 -24.73 -4.58
N GLN A 155 -18.87 -24.57 -5.70
CA GLN A 155 -18.35 -24.21 -7.02
C GLN A 155 -18.07 -22.70 -7.10
N GLN A 156 -17.18 -22.18 -6.25
CA GLN A 156 -16.84 -20.75 -6.25
C GLN A 156 -15.96 -20.40 -7.46
N VAL A 157 -16.52 -19.64 -8.40
CA VAL A 157 -15.84 -19.20 -9.64
C VAL A 157 -15.30 -17.76 -9.56
N SER A 158 -15.86 -16.92 -8.69
CA SER A 158 -15.48 -15.50 -8.60
C SER A 158 -14.20 -15.30 -7.81
N ALA A 159 -13.27 -14.47 -8.31
CA ALA A 159 -12.04 -14.09 -7.60
C ALA A 159 -12.19 -12.79 -6.80
N CYS A 160 -13.14 -11.96 -7.21
CA CYS A 160 -13.27 -10.59 -6.75
C CYS A 160 -14.66 -10.36 -6.18
N PHE A 161 -14.72 -9.81 -4.98
CA PHE A 161 -15.95 -9.45 -4.29
C PHE A 161 -15.90 -7.99 -3.86
N ILE A 162 -17.05 -7.32 -3.91
CA ILE A 162 -17.26 -5.99 -3.31
C ILE A 162 -18.33 -6.16 -2.24
N LEU A 163 -18.08 -5.66 -1.04
CA LEU A 163 -19.00 -5.74 0.10
C LEU A 163 -19.52 -4.35 0.46
N ALA A 164 -20.73 -4.31 1.01
CA ALA A 164 -21.25 -3.12 1.70
C ALA A 164 -21.01 -3.23 3.20
N VAL A 165 -20.80 -2.09 3.85
CA VAL A 165 -20.86 -1.97 5.30
C VAL A 165 -21.69 -0.73 5.65
N ASP A 166 -22.63 -0.89 6.58
CA ASP A 166 -23.43 0.19 7.13
C ASP A 166 -22.96 0.55 8.54
N ASP A 167 -23.35 1.73 9.03
CA ASP A 167 -22.95 2.29 10.33
C ASP A 167 -23.73 1.64 11.49
N SER A 168 -23.55 0.33 11.66
CA SER A 168 -24.09 -0.45 12.78
C SER A 168 -23.13 -1.56 13.18
N MET A 169 -23.11 -1.91 14.47
CA MET A 169 -22.25 -2.99 14.95
C MET A 169 -22.58 -4.34 14.28
N GLU A 170 -23.85 -4.61 14.01
CA GLU A 170 -24.28 -5.82 13.30
C GLU A 170 -23.67 -5.87 11.90
N SER A 171 -23.77 -4.79 11.12
CA SER A 171 -23.20 -4.75 9.77
C SER A 171 -21.67 -4.84 9.78
N ILE A 172 -21.00 -4.25 10.76
CA ILE A 172 -19.54 -4.30 10.88
C ILE A 172 -19.07 -5.71 11.24
N LEU A 173 -19.78 -6.40 12.13
CA LEU A 173 -19.44 -7.78 12.49
C LEU A 173 -19.79 -8.77 11.37
N ASP A 174 -20.88 -8.53 10.64
CA ASP A 174 -21.21 -9.30 9.45
C ASP A 174 -20.12 -9.14 8.38
N TRP A 175 -19.58 -7.93 8.19
CA TRP A 175 -18.44 -7.72 7.28
C TRP A 175 -17.27 -8.67 7.60
N TYR A 176 -16.86 -8.80 8.87
CA TYR A 176 -15.75 -9.70 9.25
C TYR A 176 -16.05 -11.16 8.93
N LYS A 177 -17.30 -11.58 9.16
CA LYS A 177 -17.78 -12.93 8.88
C LYS A 177 -17.80 -13.21 7.38
N GLU A 178 -18.36 -12.31 6.59
CA GLU A 178 -18.48 -12.46 5.14
C GLU A 178 -17.12 -12.54 4.47
N GLU A 179 -16.18 -11.67 4.85
CA GLU A 179 -14.81 -11.74 4.37
C GLU A 179 -14.11 -13.04 4.74
N GLY A 180 -14.26 -13.51 5.98
CA GLY A 180 -13.67 -14.77 6.40
C GLY A 180 -14.14 -15.95 5.54
N MET A 181 -15.42 -15.96 5.15
CA MET A 181 -15.97 -16.96 4.24
C MET A 181 -15.46 -16.82 2.81
N ILE A 182 -15.31 -15.59 2.31
CA ILE A 182 -14.72 -15.32 0.98
C ILE A 182 -13.26 -15.78 0.92
N PHE A 183 -12.47 -15.46 1.95
CA PHE A 183 -11.06 -15.84 2.03
C PHE A 183 -10.90 -17.36 2.09
N LYS A 184 -11.75 -18.07 2.81
CA LYS A 184 -11.74 -19.54 2.83
C LYS A 184 -11.81 -20.13 1.41
N GLY A 185 -12.59 -19.53 0.51
CA GLY A 185 -12.76 -19.95 -0.89
C GLY A 185 -11.61 -19.55 -1.85
N GLY A 186 -10.57 -18.85 -1.37
CA GLY A 186 -9.42 -18.46 -2.18
C GLY A 186 -9.56 -17.13 -2.95
N SER A 187 -10.57 -16.33 -2.61
CA SER A 187 -10.89 -15.07 -3.28
C SER A 187 -10.61 -13.87 -2.38
N GLY A 188 -10.63 -12.66 -2.96
CA GLY A 188 -10.40 -11.41 -2.23
C GLY A 188 -11.64 -10.50 -2.24
N ALA A 189 -11.74 -9.62 -1.24
CA ALA A 189 -12.87 -8.74 -1.03
C ALA A 189 -12.42 -7.29 -0.87
N GLY A 190 -13.22 -6.34 -1.34
CA GLY A 190 -13.01 -4.92 -1.07
C GLY A 190 -14.29 -4.23 -0.63
N LEU A 191 -14.15 -3.11 0.07
CA LEU A 191 -15.27 -2.32 0.54
C LEU A 191 -14.87 -0.87 0.78
N ASN A 192 -15.88 0.00 0.82
CA ASN A 192 -15.72 1.40 1.20
C ASN A 192 -16.28 1.63 2.61
N LEU A 193 -15.44 2.10 3.53
CA LEU A 193 -15.79 2.32 4.93
C LEU A 193 -16.46 3.67 5.19
N SER A 194 -16.63 4.50 4.16
CA SER A 194 -17.09 5.89 4.32
C SER A 194 -18.52 6.04 4.83
N ARG A 195 -19.29 4.96 4.87
CA ARG A 195 -20.63 4.94 5.49
C ARG A 195 -20.56 4.89 7.01
N ILE A 196 -19.47 4.37 7.58
CA ILE A 196 -19.25 4.32 9.04
C ILE A 196 -18.95 5.73 9.54
N ARG A 197 -19.56 6.13 10.65
CA ARG A 197 -19.31 7.46 11.24
C ARG A 197 -17.86 7.60 11.69
N SER A 198 -17.34 8.82 11.61
CA SER A 198 -15.98 9.16 11.99
C SER A 198 -15.76 9.12 13.51
N SER A 199 -14.48 9.08 13.91
CA SER A 199 -14.07 9.17 15.31
C SER A 199 -14.39 10.52 15.97
N LYS A 200 -14.73 11.53 15.16
CA LYS A 200 -15.14 12.87 15.60
C LYS A 200 -16.65 12.98 15.87
N GLU A 201 -17.42 11.94 15.55
CA GLU A 201 -18.88 11.93 15.70
C GLU A 201 -19.33 11.17 16.96
N LEU A 202 -20.47 11.58 17.52
CA LEU A 202 -21.00 11.03 18.77
C LEU A 202 -21.78 9.71 18.56
N LEU A 203 -21.73 8.87 19.59
CA LEU A 203 -22.63 7.72 19.74
C LEU A 203 -23.95 8.13 20.41
N SER A 204 -25.02 7.40 20.12
CA SER A 204 -26.34 7.63 20.73
C SER A 204 -26.35 7.46 22.26
N SER A 205 -25.43 6.65 22.80
CA SER A 205 -25.23 6.42 24.23
C SER A 205 -24.34 7.47 24.92
N GLY A 206 -23.81 8.45 24.18
CA GLY A 206 -22.75 9.35 24.63
C GLY A 206 -21.34 8.81 24.34
N GLY A 207 -20.37 9.71 24.26
CA GLY A 207 -18.98 9.42 23.87
C GLY A 207 -18.72 9.49 22.36
N ASN A 208 -17.45 9.52 21.97
CA ASN A 208 -17.02 9.53 20.56
C ASN A 208 -17.03 8.12 19.98
N ALA A 209 -17.37 8.00 18.70
CA ALA A 209 -17.27 6.75 17.97
C ALA A 209 -15.80 6.34 17.77
N SER A 210 -15.57 5.05 17.52
CA SER A 210 -14.20 4.54 17.26
C SER A 210 -13.65 4.92 15.87
N GLY A 211 -14.53 5.26 14.92
CA GLY A 211 -14.18 5.54 13.53
C GLY A 211 -13.81 4.30 12.70
N PRO A 212 -13.84 4.40 11.36
CA PRO A 212 -13.54 3.30 10.44
C PRO A 212 -12.11 2.74 10.58
N VAL A 213 -11.12 3.57 10.90
CA VAL A 213 -9.71 3.15 11.02
C VAL A 213 -9.50 2.16 12.17
N SER A 214 -10.29 2.27 13.24
CA SER A 214 -10.27 1.33 14.37
C SER A 214 -10.83 -0.04 13.97
N PHE A 215 -11.99 -0.07 13.29
CA PHE A 215 -12.58 -1.33 12.81
C PHE A 215 -11.70 -2.01 11.74
N MET A 216 -11.08 -1.21 10.86
CA MET A 216 -10.10 -1.71 9.89
C MET A 216 -8.98 -2.54 10.56
N ARG A 217 -8.53 -2.13 11.76
CA ARG A 217 -7.51 -2.88 12.52
C ARG A 217 -7.97 -4.28 12.90
N GLY A 218 -9.22 -4.41 13.36
CA GLY A 218 -9.81 -5.69 13.72
C GLY A 218 -10.00 -6.60 12.51
N ALA A 219 -10.47 -6.03 11.39
CA ALA A 219 -10.64 -6.75 10.14
C ALA A 219 -9.29 -7.25 9.57
N ASP A 220 -8.23 -6.45 9.68
CA ASP A 220 -6.88 -6.83 9.24
C ASP A 220 -6.33 -8.00 10.06
N ALA A 221 -6.46 -7.97 11.39
CA ALA A 221 -6.06 -9.08 12.26
C ALA A 221 -6.83 -10.38 11.94
N SER A 222 -8.13 -10.27 11.68
CA SER A 222 -8.95 -11.40 11.23
C SER A 222 -8.42 -11.99 9.92
N ALA A 223 -8.13 -11.13 8.93
CA ALA A 223 -7.59 -11.54 7.63
C ALA A 223 -6.22 -12.24 7.77
N GLY A 224 -5.33 -11.74 8.63
CA GLY A 224 -4.02 -12.33 8.89
C GLY A 224 -4.08 -13.74 9.51
N THR A 225 -5.19 -14.07 10.18
CA THR A 225 -5.38 -15.37 10.85
C THR A 225 -5.91 -16.46 9.90
N ILE A 226 -6.55 -16.08 8.79
CA ILE A 226 -7.24 -17.01 7.88
C ILE A 226 -6.32 -17.42 6.71
N LYS A 227 -6.04 -18.72 6.60
CA LYS A 227 -5.33 -19.31 5.44
C LYS A 227 -6.35 -19.78 4.39
N SER A 228 -6.17 -19.40 3.13
CA SER A 228 -7.17 -19.59 2.07
C SER A 228 -6.99 -20.86 1.22
N GLY A 229 -8.08 -21.56 0.87
CA GLY A 229 -8.12 -22.49 -0.28
C GLY A 229 -7.26 -23.77 -0.23
N GLY A 230 -6.80 -24.24 0.93
CA GLY A 230 -5.98 -25.46 1.03
C GLY A 230 -4.54 -25.31 0.49
N ALA A 231 -4.15 -24.08 0.12
CA ALA A 231 -2.79 -23.66 -0.17
C ALA A 231 -2.41 -22.52 0.79
N THR A 232 -1.13 -22.25 0.96
CA THR A 232 -0.58 -21.23 1.88
C THR A 232 -0.81 -19.77 1.40
N ARG A 233 -1.96 -19.43 0.81
CA ARG A 233 -2.23 -18.09 0.28
C ARG A 233 -2.82 -17.17 1.36
N ARG A 234 -2.20 -15.99 1.52
CA ARG A 234 -2.69 -14.89 2.39
C ARG A 234 -4.01 -14.32 1.86
N ALA A 235 -4.88 -13.88 2.77
CA ALA A 235 -6.07 -13.12 2.42
C ALA A 235 -5.69 -11.82 1.68
N ALA A 236 -6.56 -11.37 0.77
CA ALA A 236 -6.37 -10.13 0.02
C ALA A 236 -7.59 -9.24 0.18
N LYS A 237 -7.37 -8.02 0.71
CA LYS A 237 -8.42 -7.04 1.01
C LYS A 237 -8.14 -5.71 0.31
N MET A 238 -9.19 -4.98 -0.07
CA MET A 238 -9.15 -3.53 -0.36
C MET A 238 -9.97 -2.78 0.68
N VAL A 239 -9.42 -1.70 1.21
CA VAL A 239 -10.15 -0.75 2.06
C VAL A 239 -10.13 0.62 1.40
N ILE A 240 -11.31 1.20 1.25
CA ILE A 240 -11.50 2.50 0.63
C ILE A 240 -12.09 3.49 1.64
N LEU A 241 -11.60 4.73 1.60
CA LEU A 241 -12.21 5.85 2.30
C LEU A 241 -12.34 7.04 1.34
N ASP A 242 -13.49 7.69 1.35
CA ASP A 242 -13.81 8.87 0.54
C ASP A 242 -13.06 10.08 1.13
N VAL A 243 -12.55 10.94 0.25
CA VAL A 243 -11.67 12.06 0.62
C VAL A 243 -12.31 13.09 1.56
N ASP A 244 -13.64 13.17 1.59
CA ASP A 244 -14.41 14.05 2.47
C ASP A 244 -14.71 13.43 3.84
N HIS A 245 -14.22 12.23 4.14
CA HIS A 245 -14.45 11.59 5.43
C HIS A 245 -13.61 12.28 6.54
N PRO A 246 -14.18 12.61 7.73
CA PRO A 246 -13.44 13.32 8.79
C PRO A 246 -12.21 12.62 9.37
N ASP A 247 -12.08 11.31 9.16
CA ASP A 247 -10.89 10.50 9.53
C ASP A 247 -9.89 10.28 8.36
N ILE A 248 -10.01 11.01 7.26
CA ILE A 248 -9.21 10.77 6.04
C ILE A 248 -7.70 10.86 6.28
N GLU A 249 -7.23 11.84 7.06
CA GLU A 249 -5.80 11.99 7.36
C GLU A 249 -5.26 10.80 8.17
N ASN A 250 -6.02 10.35 9.17
CA ASN A 250 -5.67 9.16 9.96
C ASN A 250 -5.58 7.92 9.07
N PHE A 251 -6.50 7.78 8.11
CA PHE A 251 -6.50 6.68 7.14
C PHE A 251 -5.25 6.70 6.25
N ILE A 252 -4.89 7.87 5.69
CA ILE A 252 -3.70 8.05 4.85
C ILE A 252 -2.42 7.66 5.60
N GLU A 253 -2.28 8.08 6.86
CA GLU A 253 -1.06 7.87 7.65
C GLU A 253 -0.90 6.46 8.23
N THR A 254 -1.96 5.62 8.23
CA THR A 254 -1.97 4.33 8.94
C THR A 254 -0.79 3.43 8.57
N LYS A 255 -0.55 3.22 7.27
CA LYS A 255 0.51 2.33 6.80
C LYS A 255 1.90 2.95 6.87
N VAL A 256 2.00 4.27 6.80
CA VAL A 256 3.28 4.98 6.98
C VAL A 256 3.83 4.68 8.37
N LYS A 257 2.99 4.84 9.41
CA LYS A 257 3.34 4.55 10.82
C LYS A 257 3.75 3.09 11.03
N GLU A 258 3.07 2.16 10.38
CA GLU A 258 3.44 0.73 10.48
C GLU A 258 4.72 0.40 9.71
N GLU A 259 5.01 1.06 8.59
CA GLU A 259 6.29 0.90 7.86
C GLU A 259 7.47 1.48 8.66
N GLU A 260 7.28 2.61 9.34
CA GLU A 260 8.27 3.16 10.29
C GLU A 260 8.54 2.17 11.43
N LYS A 261 7.49 1.57 11.97
CA LYS A 261 7.60 0.51 12.99
C LYS A 261 8.33 -0.72 12.44
N ILE A 262 8.07 -1.14 11.20
CA ILE A 262 8.79 -2.24 10.54
C ILE A 262 10.29 -1.92 10.48
N ARG A 263 10.66 -0.71 10.04
CA ARG A 263 12.06 -0.28 9.96
C ARG A 263 12.72 -0.28 11.34
N ALA A 264 12.07 0.27 12.35
CA ALA A 264 12.58 0.29 13.72
C ALA A 264 12.77 -1.13 14.30
N LEU A 265 11.84 -2.05 14.04
CA LEU A 265 11.95 -3.44 14.48
C LEU A 265 13.06 -4.18 13.75
N ARG A 266 13.19 -4.01 12.44
CA ARG A 266 14.31 -4.56 11.66
C ARG A 266 15.64 -4.08 12.23
N ASP A 267 15.78 -2.78 12.48
CA ASP A 267 17.01 -2.17 12.98
C ASP A 267 17.33 -2.61 14.42
N ALA A 268 16.32 -3.03 15.18
CA ALA A 268 16.46 -3.69 16.48
C ALA A 268 16.78 -5.20 16.39
N GLY A 269 16.84 -5.78 15.19
CA GLY A 269 17.24 -7.16 14.94
C GLY A 269 16.10 -8.18 14.79
N PHE A 270 14.85 -7.74 14.67
CA PHE A 270 13.70 -8.62 14.38
C PHE A 270 13.67 -9.03 12.90
N ASP A 271 13.15 -10.24 12.60
CA ASP A 271 13.00 -10.74 11.24
C ASP A 271 11.75 -10.18 10.57
N MET A 272 11.93 -8.98 10.02
CA MET A 272 10.88 -8.22 9.33
C MET A 272 10.89 -8.42 7.80
N ASP A 273 11.62 -9.42 7.28
CA ASP A 273 11.61 -9.73 5.85
C ASP A 273 10.28 -10.39 5.43
N LEU A 274 10.06 -10.51 4.11
CA LEU A 274 8.89 -11.17 3.55
C LEU A 274 8.85 -12.66 3.95
N GLY A 275 7.98 -12.95 4.91
CA GLY A 275 7.83 -14.30 5.47
C GLY A 275 8.73 -14.57 6.68
N GLY A 276 9.37 -13.54 7.23
CA GLY A 276 10.00 -13.60 8.55
C GLY A 276 8.97 -13.80 9.67
N ASP A 277 9.43 -14.30 10.81
CA ASP A 277 8.52 -14.69 11.90
C ASP A 277 7.87 -13.46 12.57
N ASP A 278 8.57 -12.32 12.61
CA ASP A 278 8.17 -11.14 13.37
C ASP A 278 7.25 -10.18 12.59
N ILE A 279 7.19 -10.29 11.26
CA ILE A 279 6.35 -9.42 10.40
C ILE A 279 4.86 -9.55 10.71
N THR A 280 4.44 -10.66 11.33
CA THR A 280 3.05 -10.94 11.70
C THR A 280 2.53 -10.06 12.84
N SER A 281 3.42 -9.35 13.56
CA SER A 281 3.09 -8.44 14.66
C SER A 281 2.66 -7.03 14.21
N VAL A 282 2.77 -6.73 12.92
CA VAL A 282 2.49 -5.42 12.32
C VAL A 282 1.07 -5.38 11.77
N GLN A 283 0.40 -4.24 11.95
CA GLN A 283 -1.01 -4.09 11.57
C GLN A 283 -1.15 -3.54 10.14
N TYR A 284 -2.34 -3.68 9.58
CA TYR A 284 -2.76 -3.13 8.29
C TYR A 284 -1.99 -3.68 7.07
N GLN A 285 -1.32 -4.83 7.21
CA GLN A 285 -0.49 -5.42 6.16
C GLN A 285 -1.27 -6.33 5.20
N ASN A 286 -2.51 -6.72 5.52
CA ASN A 286 -3.32 -7.63 4.71
C ASN A 286 -4.32 -6.91 3.79
N ALA A 287 -4.41 -5.59 3.89
CA ALA A 287 -5.24 -4.74 3.06
C ALA A 287 -4.40 -3.88 2.12
N ASN A 288 -4.87 -3.64 0.91
CA ASN A 288 -4.50 -2.47 0.11
C ASN A 288 -5.42 -1.31 0.54
N ASN A 289 -4.86 -0.10 0.66
CA ASN A 289 -5.65 1.08 1.02
C ASN A 289 -5.78 1.97 -0.21
N SER A 290 -6.95 2.56 -0.41
CA SER A 290 -7.16 3.57 -1.45
C SER A 290 -8.03 4.72 -0.97
N VAL A 291 -7.66 5.93 -1.35
CA VAL A 291 -8.51 7.11 -1.15
C VAL A 291 -9.36 7.30 -2.40
N ARG A 292 -10.66 7.49 -2.20
CA ARG A 292 -11.59 7.79 -3.29
C ARG A 292 -11.84 9.29 -3.35
N VAL A 293 -11.30 9.93 -4.40
CA VAL A 293 -11.40 11.37 -4.62
C VAL A 293 -12.51 11.68 -5.61
N ASN A 294 -13.17 12.82 -5.43
CA ASN A 294 -14.17 13.34 -6.37
C ASN A 294 -13.64 14.57 -7.12
N ASP A 295 -14.32 14.94 -8.20
CA ASP A 295 -13.99 16.09 -9.03
C ASP A 295 -13.98 17.40 -8.26
N THR A 296 -14.84 17.54 -7.25
CA THR A 296 -14.90 18.73 -6.39
C THR A 296 -13.59 18.91 -5.64
N PHE A 297 -13.06 17.84 -5.04
CA PHE A 297 -11.76 17.84 -4.38
C PHE A 297 -10.64 18.13 -5.37
N MET A 298 -10.59 17.42 -6.51
CA MET A 298 -9.52 17.59 -7.49
C MET A 298 -9.49 19.00 -8.09
N LYS A 299 -10.65 19.63 -8.31
CA LYS A 299 -10.75 21.04 -8.73
C LYS A 299 -10.29 21.99 -7.62
N ALA A 300 -10.58 21.69 -6.35
CA ALA A 300 -10.06 22.46 -5.22
C ALA A 300 -8.52 22.36 -5.11
N VAL A 301 -7.94 21.19 -5.37
CA VAL A 301 -6.49 20.99 -5.48
C VAL A 301 -5.92 21.86 -6.60
N GLU A 302 -6.51 21.81 -7.80
CA GLU A 302 -6.07 22.62 -8.96
C GLU A 302 -6.11 24.13 -8.66
N GLN A 303 -7.17 24.60 -8.01
CA GLN A 303 -7.41 26.02 -7.73
C GLN A 303 -6.71 26.54 -6.47
N GLY A 304 -6.16 25.65 -5.62
CA GLY A 304 -5.62 26.03 -4.31
C GLY A 304 -6.70 26.48 -3.32
N GLY A 305 -7.81 25.76 -3.28
CA GLY A 305 -8.96 26.03 -2.40
C GLY A 305 -9.01 25.15 -1.16
N LYS A 306 -9.96 25.47 -0.28
CA LYS A 306 -10.33 24.62 0.86
C LYS A 306 -11.30 23.52 0.45
N PHE A 307 -11.35 22.47 1.26
CA PHE A 307 -12.26 21.34 1.10
C PHE A 307 -12.87 20.93 2.44
N GLY A 308 -14.18 20.65 2.47
CA GLY A 308 -14.91 20.31 3.68
C GLY A 308 -14.96 18.81 3.96
N LEU A 309 -14.65 18.41 5.19
CA LEU A 309 -14.83 17.06 5.71
C LEU A 309 -16.22 16.93 6.35
N THR A 310 -17.01 15.98 5.88
CA THR A 310 -18.46 15.95 6.07
C THR A 310 -18.88 14.85 7.05
N SER A 311 -19.72 15.23 8.04
CA SER A 311 -20.37 14.29 8.97
C SER A 311 -21.16 13.22 8.20
N ARG A 312 -20.99 11.95 8.58
CA ARG A 312 -21.82 10.86 8.04
C ARG A 312 -23.19 10.79 8.69
N MET A 313 -23.34 11.38 9.87
CA MET A 313 -24.60 11.44 10.60
C MET A 313 -25.50 12.62 10.19
N THR A 314 -24.94 13.83 10.05
CA THR A 314 -25.73 15.05 9.80
C THR A 314 -25.59 15.58 8.37
N GLY A 315 -24.50 15.25 7.68
CA GLY A 315 -24.19 15.81 6.36
C GLY A 315 -23.57 17.23 6.41
N ASP A 316 -23.33 17.78 7.61
CA ASP A 316 -22.68 19.08 7.76
C ASP A 316 -21.16 18.95 7.68
N VAL A 317 -20.48 20.01 7.24
CA VAL A 317 -19.02 20.11 7.29
C VAL A 317 -18.57 20.26 8.74
N ILE A 318 -17.81 19.29 9.25
CA ILE A 318 -17.25 19.31 10.60
C ILE A 318 -15.93 20.09 10.62
N GLU A 319 -15.16 19.99 9.54
CA GLU A 319 -13.82 20.57 9.44
C GLU A 319 -13.51 20.96 8.00
N GLU A 320 -12.77 22.05 7.79
CA GLU A 320 -12.22 22.40 6.48
C GLU A 320 -10.70 22.20 6.47
N VAL A 321 -10.20 21.60 5.39
CA VAL A 321 -8.77 21.39 5.15
C VAL A 321 -8.33 22.11 3.88
N ASP A 322 -7.04 22.43 3.77
CA ASP A 322 -6.46 22.87 2.49
C ASP A 322 -6.35 21.68 1.54
N ALA A 323 -6.95 21.77 0.36
CA ALA A 323 -7.05 20.63 -0.56
C ALA A 323 -5.68 20.18 -1.07
N LYS A 324 -4.78 21.13 -1.37
CA LYS A 324 -3.41 20.83 -1.82
C LYS A 324 -2.61 20.13 -0.71
N SER A 325 -2.73 20.59 0.52
CA SER A 325 -2.05 19.98 1.66
C SER A 325 -2.52 18.55 1.91
N LEU A 326 -3.83 18.28 1.80
CA LEU A 326 -4.36 16.92 1.92
C LEU A 326 -3.89 16.03 0.76
N PHE A 327 -3.92 16.54 -0.48
CA PHE A 327 -3.44 15.81 -1.66
C PHE A 327 -1.95 15.50 -1.56
N ARG A 328 -1.14 16.46 -1.11
CA ARG A 328 0.29 16.26 -0.85
C ARG A 328 0.52 15.19 0.20
N LYS A 329 -0.23 15.20 1.30
CA LYS A 329 -0.15 14.16 2.34
C LYS A 329 -0.44 12.75 1.77
N MET A 330 -1.38 12.63 0.84
CA MET A 330 -1.63 11.37 0.13
C MET A 330 -0.42 10.94 -0.70
N ALA A 331 0.19 11.87 -1.44
CA ALA A 331 1.38 11.60 -2.24
C ALA A 331 2.60 11.24 -1.38
N GLU A 332 2.81 11.92 -0.26
CA GLU A 332 3.88 11.64 0.71
C GLU A 332 3.73 10.23 1.30
N ALA A 333 2.52 9.85 1.70
CA ALA A 333 2.25 8.50 2.21
C ALA A 333 2.51 7.43 1.14
N ALA A 334 1.99 7.63 -0.08
CA ALA A 334 2.22 6.71 -1.19
C ALA A 334 3.71 6.61 -1.56
N TRP A 335 4.43 7.72 -1.57
CA TRP A 335 5.88 7.76 -1.77
C TRP A 335 6.64 6.98 -0.69
N ALA A 336 6.19 7.07 0.56
CA ALA A 336 6.83 6.44 1.72
C ALA A 336 6.57 4.93 1.80
N CYS A 337 5.38 4.45 1.43
CA CYS A 337 4.99 3.05 1.63
C CYS A 337 4.06 2.45 0.55
N ALA A 338 3.97 3.05 -0.64
CA ALA A 338 3.12 2.62 -1.77
C ALA A 338 1.60 2.59 -1.51
N ASP A 339 1.15 3.14 -0.38
CA ASP A 339 -0.25 3.26 0.00
C ASP A 339 -0.50 4.66 0.61
N PRO A 340 -1.70 5.25 0.45
CA PRO A 340 -2.83 4.71 -0.28
C PRO A 340 -2.70 4.88 -1.79
N GLY A 341 -3.31 3.97 -2.55
CA GLY A 341 -3.67 4.20 -3.95
C GLY A 341 -4.79 5.24 -4.07
N ILE A 342 -5.20 5.56 -5.31
CA ILE A 342 -6.24 6.57 -5.58
C ILE A 342 -7.31 6.01 -6.52
N GLN A 343 -8.58 6.36 -6.27
CA GLN A 343 -9.74 6.05 -7.12
C GLN A 343 -10.51 7.33 -7.45
N TYR A 344 -10.82 7.55 -8.74
CA TYR A 344 -11.48 8.78 -9.21
C TYR A 344 -12.98 8.54 -9.37
N ASP A 345 -13.75 9.01 -8.40
CA ASP A 345 -15.14 8.67 -8.22
C ASP A 345 -16.03 9.01 -9.42
N ASP A 346 -15.95 10.26 -9.88
CA ASP A 346 -16.79 10.76 -10.96
C ASP A 346 -16.48 10.06 -12.28
N THR A 347 -15.18 9.81 -12.55
CA THR A 347 -14.76 9.04 -13.72
C THR A 347 -15.29 7.60 -13.66
N ILE A 348 -15.19 6.94 -12.51
CA ILE A 348 -15.73 5.58 -12.33
C ILE A 348 -17.24 5.55 -12.61
N ASN A 349 -18.01 6.45 -11.99
CA ASN A 349 -19.46 6.46 -12.12
C ASN A 349 -19.95 6.99 -13.48
N HIS A 350 -19.15 7.78 -14.20
CA HIS A 350 -19.45 8.21 -15.56
C HIS A 350 -19.61 7.02 -16.53
N TRP A 351 -18.75 6.01 -16.36
CA TRP A 351 -18.75 4.77 -17.15
C TRP A 351 -19.64 3.66 -16.55
N HIS A 352 -20.45 3.96 -15.53
CA HIS A 352 -21.32 2.97 -14.89
C HIS A 352 -22.50 2.60 -15.78
N THR A 353 -22.65 1.30 -16.07
CA THR A 353 -23.76 0.77 -16.86
C THR A 353 -25.06 0.64 -16.07
N CYS A 354 -25.00 0.60 -14.73
CA CYS A 354 -26.16 0.37 -13.86
C CYS A 354 -26.40 1.42 -12.75
N PRO A 355 -26.35 2.73 -13.03
CA PRO A 355 -26.47 3.78 -11.99
C PRO A 355 -27.84 3.81 -11.32
N GLU A 356 -28.91 3.45 -12.03
CA GLU A 356 -30.26 3.43 -11.45
C GLU A 356 -30.41 2.37 -10.37
N SER A 357 -29.61 1.30 -10.45
CA SER A 357 -29.58 0.22 -9.45
C SER A 357 -28.73 0.53 -8.22
N GLY A 358 -27.93 1.58 -8.26
CA GLY A 358 -27.04 1.99 -7.18
C GLY A 358 -25.71 2.53 -7.72
N ARG A 359 -25.03 3.29 -6.87
CA ARG A 359 -23.71 3.87 -7.17
C ARG A 359 -22.61 2.82 -7.00
N ILE A 360 -21.52 2.94 -7.76
CA ILE A 360 -20.30 2.19 -7.49
C ILE A 360 -19.60 2.87 -6.32
N ASN A 361 -19.49 2.19 -5.17
CA ASN A 361 -18.87 2.78 -3.96
C ASN A 361 -17.44 2.31 -3.73
N GLY A 362 -17.07 1.14 -4.25
CA GLY A 362 -15.72 0.61 -4.06
C GLY A 362 -15.23 -0.25 -5.22
N SER A 363 -14.13 -0.94 -4.96
CA SER A 363 -13.51 -1.90 -5.86
C SER A 363 -13.10 -3.15 -5.10
N ASN A 364 -12.69 -4.18 -5.82
CA ASN A 364 -12.02 -5.35 -5.26
C ASN A 364 -10.54 -5.03 -4.85
N PRO A 365 -9.78 -6.00 -4.28
CA PRO A 365 -8.39 -5.83 -3.84
C PRO A 365 -7.40 -5.18 -4.81
N CYS A 366 -7.57 -5.38 -6.12
CA CYS A 366 -6.61 -4.94 -7.12
C CYS A 366 -7.16 -3.81 -8.03
N SER A 367 -8.32 -3.26 -7.66
CA SER A 367 -9.00 -2.12 -8.30
C SER A 367 -9.39 -2.29 -9.78
N GLU A 368 -9.41 -3.52 -10.30
CA GLU A 368 -9.86 -3.82 -11.66
C GLU A 368 -11.37 -4.07 -11.76
N TYR A 369 -12.01 -4.57 -10.69
CA TYR A 369 -13.45 -4.79 -10.63
C TYR A 369 -14.14 -3.67 -9.85
N MET A 370 -15.08 -2.99 -10.51
CA MET A 370 -15.82 -1.84 -9.97
C MET A 370 -17.29 -1.95 -10.40
N HIS A 371 -18.15 -2.32 -9.47
CA HIS A 371 -19.59 -2.40 -9.68
C HIS A 371 -20.32 -2.18 -8.34
N LEU A 372 -21.64 -2.36 -8.34
CA LEU A 372 -22.51 -2.35 -7.15
C LEU A 372 -21.95 -3.19 -5.98
N ASP A 373 -22.19 -2.74 -4.76
CA ASP A 373 -21.79 -3.47 -3.56
C ASP A 373 -22.52 -4.82 -3.43
N ASN A 374 -21.95 -5.74 -2.65
CA ASN A 374 -22.43 -7.11 -2.47
C ASN A 374 -22.56 -7.84 -3.81
N THR A 375 -21.53 -7.75 -4.65
CA THR A 375 -21.45 -8.45 -5.94
C THR A 375 -20.11 -9.14 -6.08
N SER A 376 -19.99 -9.98 -7.10
CA SER A 376 -18.73 -10.65 -7.42
C SER A 376 -18.47 -10.68 -8.91
N CYS A 377 -17.21 -10.89 -9.28
CA CYS A 377 -16.76 -10.94 -10.67
C CYS A 377 -15.95 -12.21 -10.94
N ASN A 378 -16.33 -12.92 -12.01
CA ASN A 378 -15.51 -13.98 -12.60
C ASN A 378 -14.54 -13.36 -13.62
N LEU A 379 -13.27 -13.76 -13.57
CA LEU A 379 -12.22 -13.21 -14.41
C LEU A 379 -11.62 -14.28 -15.32
N ALA A 380 -11.23 -13.86 -16.53
CA ALA A 380 -10.42 -14.65 -17.44
C ALA A 380 -9.40 -13.74 -18.14
N SER A 381 -8.25 -14.29 -18.53
CA SER A 381 -7.21 -13.52 -19.21
C SER A 381 -6.66 -14.26 -20.42
N LEU A 382 -6.66 -13.60 -21.57
CA LEU A 382 -6.09 -14.04 -22.83
C LEU A 382 -4.56 -13.87 -22.83
N ASN A 383 -3.81 -14.80 -23.42
CA ASN A 383 -2.38 -14.66 -23.63
C ASN A 383 -2.11 -14.00 -25.00
N LEU A 384 -1.77 -12.71 -25.03
CA LEU A 384 -1.64 -11.97 -26.29
C LEU A 384 -0.58 -12.54 -27.24
N MET A 385 0.50 -13.12 -26.71
CA MET A 385 1.54 -13.75 -27.54
C MET A 385 1.02 -14.94 -28.36
N LYS A 386 -0.11 -15.55 -27.97
CA LYS A 386 -0.72 -16.65 -28.72
C LYS A 386 -1.47 -16.19 -29.98
N PHE A 387 -1.63 -14.87 -30.16
CA PHE A 387 -2.29 -14.25 -31.31
C PHE A 387 -1.31 -13.49 -32.20
N LEU A 388 -0.01 -13.51 -31.89
CA LEU A 388 1.04 -12.97 -32.75
C LEU A 388 1.49 -14.06 -33.73
N LYS A 389 1.28 -13.82 -35.02
CA LYS A 389 1.98 -14.57 -36.07
C LYS A 389 3.36 -13.96 -36.25
N ASP A 390 4.38 -14.81 -36.22
CA ASP A 390 5.78 -14.45 -36.47
C ASP A 390 6.40 -15.52 -37.38
N ASP A 391 7.00 -15.10 -38.49
CA ASP A 391 7.68 -15.99 -39.43
C ASP A 391 9.15 -16.27 -39.06
N GLY A 392 9.63 -15.72 -37.94
CA GLY A 392 11.01 -15.82 -37.47
C GLY A 392 11.99 -14.97 -38.29
N LYS A 393 11.49 -14.10 -39.18
CA LYS A 393 12.27 -13.20 -40.04
C LYS A 393 11.89 -11.73 -39.86
N GLY A 394 11.12 -11.42 -38.81
CA GLY A 394 10.67 -10.06 -38.49
C GLY A 394 9.36 -9.65 -39.17
N ASN A 395 8.70 -10.54 -39.91
CA ASN A 395 7.35 -10.28 -40.43
C ASN A 395 6.32 -10.78 -39.44
N GLN A 396 5.67 -9.83 -38.78
CA GLN A 396 4.71 -10.12 -37.72
C GLN A 396 3.34 -9.55 -38.04
N SER A 397 2.28 -10.25 -37.60
CA SER A 397 0.89 -9.78 -37.73
C SER A 397 0.04 -10.28 -36.57
N PHE A 398 -0.98 -9.52 -36.17
CA PHE A 398 -1.91 -9.93 -35.13
C PHE A 398 -3.10 -10.69 -35.72
N GLU A 399 -3.48 -11.83 -35.14
CA GLU A 399 -4.58 -12.67 -35.60
C GLU A 399 -5.95 -12.16 -35.13
N VAL A 400 -6.40 -11.06 -35.74
CA VAL A 400 -7.63 -10.32 -35.39
C VAL A 400 -8.88 -11.21 -35.30
N GLU A 401 -9.17 -11.98 -36.35
CA GLU A 401 -10.38 -12.81 -36.41
C GLU A 401 -10.36 -13.91 -35.34
N ARG A 402 -9.23 -14.60 -35.21
CA ARG A 402 -9.04 -15.66 -34.21
C ARG A 402 -9.17 -15.11 -32.79
N PHE A 403 -8.60 -13.92 -32.53
CA PHE A 403 -8.75 -13.23 -31.26
C PHE A 403 -10.22 -12.95 -30.93
N ALA A 404 -10.98 -12.37 -31.86
CA ALA A 404 -12.40 -12.10 -31.68
C ALA A 404 -13.21 -13.39 -31.39
N LYS A 405 -12.97 -14.48 -32.14
CA LYS A 405 -13.65 -15.76 -31.92
C LYS A 405 -13.33 -16.38 -30.56
N VAL A 406 -12.08 -16.27 -30.10
CA VAL A 406 -11.71 -16.73 -28.75
C VAL A 406 -12.37 -15.87 -27.67
N VAL A 407 -12.44 -14.54 -27.84
CA VAL A 407 -13.18 -13.66 -26.93
C VAL A 407 -14.66 -14.09 -26.83
N GLU A 408 -15.30 -14.38 -27.96
CA GLU A 408 -16.68 -14.88 -28.00
C GLU A 408 -16.85 -16.20 -27.22
N LEU A 409 -15.93 -17.15 -27.40
CA LEU A 409 -15.90 -18.43 -26.66
C LEU A 409 -15.76 -18.19 -25.16
N VAL A 410 -14.78 -17.37 -24.75
CA VAL A 410 -14.47 -17.12 -23.34
C VAL A 410 -15.64 -16.41 -22.64
N ILE A 411 -16.25 -15.39 -23.26
CA ILE A 411 -17.42 -14.71 -22.71
C ILE A 411 -18.60 -15.65 -22.54
N THR A 412 -18.82 -16.55 -23.51
CA THR A 412 -19.87 -17.57 -23.41
C THR A 412 -19.61 -18.49 -22.22
N ALA A 413 -18.38 -18.97 -22.04
CA ALA A 413 -18.02 -19.82 -20.90
C ALA A 413 -18.19 -19.07 -19.57
N MET A 414 -17.67 -17.84 -19.48
CA MET A 414 -17.78 -17.01 -18.28
C MET A 414 -19.22 -16.72 -17.89
N ASP A 415 -20.14 -16.47 -18.84
CA ASP A 415 -21.56 -16.29 -18.53
C ASP A 415 -22.21 -17.58 -18.00
N ILE A 416 -21.90 -18.73 -18.63
CA ILE A 416 -22.36 -20.04 -18.17
C ILE A 416 -21.93 -20.31 -16.72
N SER A 417 -20.72 -19.89 -16.33
CA SER A 417 -20.21 -20.10 -14.96
C SER A 417 -21.13 -19.57 -13.87
N ILE A 418 -21.81 -18.45 -14.12
CA ILE A 418 -22.71 -17.82 -13.14
C ILE A 418 -23.90 -18.73 -12.86
N CYS A 419 -24.34 -19.56 -13.82
CA CYS A 419 -25.50 -20.41 -13.66
C CYS A 419 -25.34 -21.47 -12.56
N PHE A 420 -24.14 -22.04 -12.40
CA PHE A 420 -23.86 -23.09 -11.42
C PHE A 420 -23.00 -22.62 -10.24
N ALA A 421 -22.46 -21.41 -10.28
CA ALA A 421 -21.57 -20.91 -9.24
C ALA A 421 -22.25 -20.84 -7.86
N ASP A 422 -21.48 -21.21 -6.83
CA ASP A 422 -21.86 -21.00 -5.43
C ASP A 422 -21.25 -19.70 -4.90
N PHE A 423 -22.02 -18.99 -4.05
CA PHE A 423 -21.61 -17.71 -3.47
C PHE A 423 -21.54 -17.78 -1.95
N PRO A 424 -20.59 -17.09 -1.31
CA PRO A 424 -20.41 -17.13 0.14
C PRO A 424 -21.63 -16.64 0.94
N THR A 425 -22.42 -15.73 0.38
CA THR A 425 -23.62 -15.18 1.01
C THR A 425 -24.78 -15.12 0.02
N GLN A 426 -26.00 -15.15 0.55
CA GLN A 426 -27.22 -15.04 -0.26
C GLN A 426 -27.28 -13.71 -1.01
N LYS A 427 -26.99 -12.58 -0.34
CA LYS A 427 -26.99 -11.24 -0.94
C LYS A 427 -26.06 -11.15 -2.16
N ILE A 428 -24.84 -11.67 -2.02
CA ILE A 428 -23.86 -11.69 -3.12
C ILE A 428 -24.36 -12.58 -4.27
N GLY A 429 -24.94 -13.74 -3.96
CA GLY A 429 -25.48 -14.64 -4.96
C GLY A 429 -26.64 -14.04 -5.76
N GLU A 430 -27.60 -13.41 -5.09
CA GLU A 430 -28.74 -12.74 -5.71
C GLU A 430 -28.29 -11.60 -6.62
N ASN A 431 -27.46 -10.69 -6.11
CA ASN A 431 -26.96 -9.57 -6.89
C ASN A 431 -26.07 -10.01 -8.06
N THR A 432 -25.15 -10.95 -7.85
CA THR A 432 -24.29 -11.44 -8.94
C THR A 432 -25.13 -12.10 -10.04
N ARG A 433 -26.20 -12.83 -9.71
CA ARG A 433 -27.13 -13.40 -10.70
C ARG A 433 -27.91 -12.34 -11.45
N ALA A 434 -28.36 -11.30 -10.75
CA ALA A 434 -29.18 -10.24 -11.32
C ALA A 434 -28.42 -9.34 -12.31
N TYR A 435 -27.09 -9.19 -12.14
CA TYR A 435 -26.27 -8.26 -12.96
C TYR A 435 -25.17 -8.96 -13.78
N ARG A 436 -24.77 -10.18 -13.41
CA ARG A 436 -23.92 -11.06 -14.21
C ARG A 436 -22.58 -10.44 -14.62
N GLN A 437 -21.85 -9.90 -13.65
CA GLN A 437 -20.58 -9.21 -13.90
C GLN A 437 -19.47 -10.19 -14.30
N LEU A 438 -18.82 -9.86 -15.42
CA LEU A 438 -17.66 -10.55 -15.94
C LEU A 438 -16.46 -9.59 -16.02
N GLY A 439 -15.26 -10.17 -16.11
CA GLY A 439 -14.02 -9.43 -16.32
C GLY A 439 -13.05 -10.20 -17.20
N ILE A 440 -13.29 -10.18 -18.51
CA ILE A 440 -12.29 -10.63 -19.48
C ILE A 440 -11.19 -9.57 -19.61
N GLY A 441 -9.95 -10.03 -19.64
CA GLY A 441 -8.77 -9.21 -19.87
C GLY A 441 -7.71 -9.99 -20.62
N TYR A 442 -6.47 -9.52 -20.53
CA TYR A 442 -5.33 -10.19 -21.14
C TYR A 442 -4.09 -10.12 -20.25
N ALA A 443 -3.10 -10.94 -20.58
CA ALA A 443 -1.73 -10.88 -20.10
C ALA A 443 -0.78 -10.68 -21.29
N ASN A 444 0.51 -10.50 -21.01
CA ASN A 444 1.56 -10.43 -22.02
C ASN A 444 1.58 -9.16 -22.90
N LEU A 445 0.97 -8.04 -22.48
CA LEU A 445 1.01 -6.81 -23.28
C LEU A 445 2.44 -6.29 -23.47
N GLY A 446 3.22 -6.17 -22.40
CA GLY A 446 4.61 -5.70 -22.49
C GLY A 446 5.47 -6.57 -23.40
N ALA A 447 5.27 -7.89 -23.34
CA ALA A 447 5.95 -8.84 -24.23
C ALA A 447 5.52 -8.67 -25.69
N LEU A 448 4.23 -8.49 -25.96
CA LEU A 448 3.74 -8.25 -27.32
C LEU A 448 4.32 -6.96 -27.92
N LEU A 449 4.31 -5.87 -27.14
CA LEU A 449 4.85 -4.58 -27.60
C LEU A 449 6.35 -4.71 -27.92
N MET A 450 7.13 -5.30 -27.01
CA MET A 450 8.55 -5.55 -27.24
C MET A 450 8.78 -6.43 -28.47
N ALA A 451 8.09 -7.57 -28.59
CA ALA A 451 8.22 -8.50 -29.71
C ALA A 451 7.98 -7.83 -31.07
N THR A 452 7.03 -6.89 -31.09
CA THR A 452 6.63 -6.13 -32.28
C THR A 452 7.46 -4.89 -32.55
N GLY A 453 8.51 -4.65 -31.75
CA GLY A 453 9.43 -3.53 -31.91
C GLY A 453 8.88 -2.20 -31.39
N HIS A 454 7.79 -2.21 -30.63
CA HIS A 454 7.21 -1.02 -30.00
C HIS A 454 7.80 -0.81 -28.61
N ALA A 455 8.29 0.41 -28.36
CA ALA A 455 8.53 0.85 -26.99
C ALA A 455 7.21 0.92 -26.22
N TYR A 456 7.21 0.46 -24.98
CA TYR A 456 6.01 0.48 -24.14
C TYR A 456 5.50 1.93 -23.95
N ASP A 457 6.39 2.90 -23.79
CA ASP A 457 6.08 4.34 -23.70
C ASP A 457 6.14 5.05 -25.07
N SER A 458 5.49 4.48 -26.08
CA SER A 458 5.37 5.09 -27.42
C SER A 458 3.92 5.25 -27.85
N ASP A 459 3.68 6.13 -28.82
CA ASP A 459 2.34 6.30 -29.41
C ASP A 459 1.88 5.03 -30.14
N GLY A 460 2.77 4.33 -30.85
CA GLY A 460 2.46 3.04 -31.48
C GLY A 460 2.11 1.96 -30.45
N GLY A 461 2.89 1.86 -29.37
CA GLY A 461 2.60 0.92 -28.27
C GLY A 461 1.24 1.20 -27.60
N ARG A 462 0.90 2.47 -27.38
CA ARG A 462 -0.40 2.90 -26.84
C ARG A 462 -1.56 2.63 -27.81
N ALA A 463 -1.37 2.91 -29.10
CA ALA A 463 -2.38 2.68 -30.14
C ALA A 463 -2.71 1.19 -30.29
N LEU A 464 -1.68 0.33 -30.35
CA LEU A 464 -1.86 -1.12 -30.41
C LEU A 464 -2.55 -1.68 -29.17
N ALA A 465 -2.16 -1.23 -27.97
CA ALA A 465 -2.81 -1.64 -26.72
C ALA A 465 -4.28 -1.21 -26.66
N GLY A 466 -4.56 0.02 -27.09
CA GLY A 466 -5.92 0.55 -27.24
C GLY A 466 -6.76 -0.28 -28.21
N ALA A 467 -6.21 -0.60 -29.39
CA ALA A 467 -6.90 -1.35 -30.44
C ALA A 467 -7.32 -2.74 -29.97
N ILE A 468 -6.39 -3.48 -29.36
CA ILE A 468 -6.63 -4.82 -28.82
C ILE A 468 -7.73 -4.77 -27.75
N THR A 469 -7.67 -3.77 -26.88
CA THR A 469 -8.65 -3.64 -25.80
C THR A 469 -10.03 -3.26 -26.31
N SER A 470 -10.09 -2.34 -27.27
CA SER A 470 -11.33 -1.94 -27.96
C SER A 470 -11.98 -3.15 -28.64
N LEU A 471 -11.21 -3.93 -29.40
CA LEU A 471 -11.70 -5.14 -30.06
C LEU A 471 -12.20 -6.17 -29.04
N MET A 472 -11.44 -6.42 -27.97
CA MET A 472 -11.82 -7.37 -26.91
C MET A 472 -13.14 -6.97 -26.28
N THR A 473 -13.29 -5.73 -25.83
CA THR A 473 -14.49 -5.27 -25.12
C THR A 473 -15.68 -5.16 -26.05
N GLY A 474 -15.51 -4.64 -27.27
CA GLY A 474 -16.56 -4.57 -28.29
C GLY A 474 -17.08 -5.96 -28.64
N THR A 475 -16.18 -6.93 -28.88
CA THR A 475 -16.55 -8.32 -29.14
C THR A 475 -17.25 -8.96 -27.94
N SER A 476 -16.83 -8.62 -26.73
CA SER A 476 -17.45 -9.14 -25.50
C SER A 476 -18.90 -8.67 -25.34
N TYR A 477 -19.18 -7.38 -25.54
CA TYR A 477 -20.54 -6.86 -25.48
C TYR A 477 -21.40 -7.28 -26.68
N LYS A 478 -20.80 -7.47 -27.86
CA LYS A 478 -21.47 -8.08 -29.01
C LYS A 478 -21.97 -9.48 -28.63
N ARG A 479 -21.09 -10.34 -28.11
CA ARG A 479 -21.47 -11.68 -27.63
C ARG A 479 -22.49 -11.61 -26.50
N SER A 480 -22.36 -10.65 -25.58
CA SER A 480 -23.35 -10.44 -24.51
C SER A 480 -24.75 -10.11 -25.06
N ALA A 481 -24.85 -9.30 -26.11
CA ALA A 481 -26.13 -9.00 -26.76
C ALA A 481 -26.69 -10.18 -27.57
N GLU A 482 -25.82 -11.04 -28.13
CA GLU A 482 -26.22 -12.30 -28.76
C GLU A 482 -26.75 -13.30 -27.72
N LEU A 483 -26.07 -13.43 -26.58
CA LEU A 483 -26.52 -14.25 -25.45
C LEU A 483 -27.86 -13.76 -24.90
N ALA A 484 -28.07 -12.44 -24.81
CA ALA A 484 -29.34 -11.87 -24.37
C ALA A 484 -30.53 -12.30 -25.26
N ALA A 485 -30.31 -12.50 -26.56
CA ALA A 485 -31.33 -13.00 -27.48
C ALA A 485 -31.68 -14.48 -27.25
N VAL A 486 -30.76 -15.25 -26.68
CA VAL A 486 -30.90 -16.70 -26.46
C VAL A 486 -31.42 -17.00 -25.06
N VAL A 487 -30.76 -16.47 -24.03
CA VAL A 487 -31.00 -16.76 -22.61
C VAL A 487 -31.56 -15.57 -21.82
N GLY A 488 -31.90 -14.47 -22.49
CA GLY A 488 -32.45 -13.25 -21.91
C GLY A 488 -31.39 -12.27 -21.41
N ALA A 489 -31.70 -10.97 -21.41
CA ALA A 489 -30.85 -9.95 -20.78
C ALA A 489 -30.69 -10.20 -19.27
N TYR A 490 -29.70 -9.58 -18.62
CA TYR A 490 -29.61 -9.64 -17.15
C TYR A 490 -30.82 -8.96 -16.50
N ASP A 491 -31.25 -9.43 -15.33
CA ASP A 491 -32.49 -9.01 -14.68
C ASP A 491 -32.54 -7.50 -14.42
N GLY A 492 -31.40 -6.91 -14.04
CA GLY A 492 -31.25 -5.46 -13.83
C GLY A 492 -31.25 -4.60 -15.10
N TYR A 493 -31.26 -5.19 -16.31
CA TYR A 493 -31.06 -4.44 -17.57
C TYR A 493 -32.22 -3.49 -17.86
N ALA A 494 -33.47 -3.94 -17.71
CA ALA A 494 -34.64 -3.12 -18.06
C ALA A 494 -34.66 -1.78 -17.29
N ARG A 495 -34.22 -1.80 -16.02
CA ARG A 495 -34.08 -0.59 -15.19
C ARG A 495 -32.95 0.33 -15.66
N ASN A 496 -31.88 -0.23 -16.24
CA ASN A 496 -30.65 0.47 -16.60
C ASN A 496 -30.43 0.55 -18.12
N ALA A 497 -31.46 0.31 -18.94
CA ALA A 497 -31.30 0.13 -20.39
C ALA A 497 -30.71 1.38 -21.05
N GLU A 498 -31.20 2.57 -20.67
CA GLU A 498 -30.70 3.84 -21.19
C GLU A 498 -29.24 4.13 -20.75
N PRO A 499 -28.89 4.09 -19.45
CA PRO A 499 -27.50 4.23 -19.03
C PRO A 499 -26.54 3.21 -19.67
N HIS A 500 -26.94 1.95 -19.77
CA HIS A 500 -26.12 0.91 -20.39
C HIS A 500 -25.86 1.22 -21.87
N GLN A 501 -26.91 1.56 -22.64
CA GLN A 501 -26.77 1.92 -24.05
C GLN A 501 -25.93 3.19 -24.24
N ARG A 502 -26.06 4.18 -23.34
CA ARG A 502 -25.20 5.37 -23.32
C ARG A 502 -23.73 4.98 -23.18
N VAL A 503 -23.38 4.11 -22.22
CA VAL A 503 -21.99 3.67 -22.02
C VAL A 503 -21.46 2.89 -23.23
N MET A 504 -22.27 2.03 -23.86
CA MET A 504 -21.86 1.35 -25.09
C MET A 504 -21.58 2.34 -26.23
N LYS A 505 -22.41 3.38 -26.34
CA LYS A 505 -22.16 4.48 -27.28
C LYS A 505 -20.89 5.26 -26.94
N GLN A 506 -20.61 5.51 -25.66
CA GLN A 506 -19.36 6.20 -25.25
C GLN A 506 -18.12 5.41 -25.65
N HIS A 507 -18.12 4.08 -25.46
CA HIS A 507 -17.02 3.22 -25.92
C HIS A 507 -16.85 3.28 -27.45
N ALA A 508 -17.96 3.22 -28.20
CA ALA A 508 -17.96 3.30 -29.66
C ALA A 508 -17.49 4.67 -30.16
N ASP A 509 -17.92 5.76 -29.52
CA ASP A 509 -17.51 7.12 -29.85
C ASP A 509 -16.01 7.32 -29.56
N ALA A 510 -15.48 6.77 -28.46
CA ALA A 510 -14.05 6.75 -28.16
C ALA A 510 -13.25 5.96 -29.21
N ASN A 511 -13.76 4.81 -29.66
CA ASN A 511 -13.15 4.04 -30.76
C ASN A 511 -13.15 4.83 -32.08
N ALA A 512 -14.21 5.58 -32.38
CA ALA A 512 -14.33 6.33 -33.64
C ALA A 512 -13.32 7.48 -33.79
N VAL A 513 -12.77 7.99 -32.68
CA VAL A 513 -11.76 9.05 -32.65
C VAL A 513 -10.36 8.54 -32.28
N ALA A 514 -10.19 7.21 -32.17
CA ALA A 514 -8.90 6.61 -31.85
C ALA A 514 -7.86 6.93 -32.93
N VAL A 515 -6.62 7.14 -32.51
CA VAL A 515 -5.50 7.39 -33.42
C VAL A 515 -4.94 6.05 -33.88
N HIS A 516 -4.81 5.90 -35.19
CA HIS A 516 -4.16 4.76 -35.82
C HIS A 516 -2.72 5.12 -36.17
N VAL A 517 -1.77 4.23 -35.89
CA VAL A 517 -0.34 4.56 -36.00
C VAL A 517 0.37 3.76 -37.08
N ASP A 518 0.20 2.43 -37.13
CA ASP A 518 1.04 1.54 -37.93
C ASP A 518 0.27 0.37 -38.57
N ASP A 519 0.97 -0.59 -39.16
CA ASP A 519 0.37 -1.71 -39.88
C ASP A 519 -0.22 -2.79 -38.97
N LEU A 520 0.18 -2.84 -37.69
CA LEU A 520 -0.29 -3.82 -36.72
C LEU A 520 -1.60 -3.40 -36.04
N ASP A 521 -1.76 -2.11 -35.68
CA ASP A 521 -2.96 -1.62 -35.00
C ASP A 521 -4.14 -1.39 -35.95
N ASN A 522 -3.86 -0.95 -37.18
CA ASN A 522 -4.87 -0.63 -38.20
C ASN A 522 -5.93 -1.73 -38.43
N PRO A 523 -5.56 -3.01 -38.68
CA PRO A 523 -6.54 -4.07 -38.87
C PRO A 523 -7.37 -4.37 -37.61
N ILE A 524 -6.79 -4.16 -36.43
CA ILE A 524 -7.45 -4.40 -35.14
C ILE A 524 -8.51 -3.31 -34.90
N TRP A 525 -8.18 -2.05 -35.16
CA TRP A 525 -9.13 -0.93 -35.07
C TRP A 525 -10.31 -1.06 -36.03
N ALA A 526 -10.06 -1.54 -37.26
CA ALA A 526 -11.13 -1.82 -38.22
C ALA A 526 -12.12 -2.85 -37.66
N ALA A 527 -11.62 -3.99 -37.15
CA ALA A 527 -12.46 -5.01 -36.54
C ALA A 527 -13.15 -4.52 -35.25
N ALA A 528 -12.48 -3.69 -34.43
CA ALA A 528 -13.07 -3.09 -33.23
C ALA A 528 -14.26 -2.18 -33.61
N THR A 529 -14.10 -1.39 -34.67
CA THR A 529 -15.16 -0.52 -35.20
C THR A 529 -16.39 -1.34 -35.63
N GLU A 530 -16.19 -2.43 -36.36
CA GLU A 530 -17.28 -3.35 -36.74
C GLU A 530 -17.94 -3.96 -35.51
N ALA A 531 -17.15 -4.42 -34.53
CA ALA A 531 -17.68 -4.98 -33.29
C ALA A 531 -18.55 -3.96 -32.53
N TRP A 532 -18.13 -2.69 -32.42
CA TRP A 532 -18.92 -1.64 -31.76
C TRP A 532 -20.20 -1.27 -32.52
N GLN A 533 -20.19 -1.28 -33.85
CA GLN A 533 -21.41 -1.12 -34.65
C GLN A 533 -22.40 -2.24 -34.36
N ASP A 534 -21.91 -3.47 -34.24
CA ASP A 534 -22.72 -4.63 -33.85
C ASP A 534 -23.21 -4.56 -32.40
N VAL A 535 -22.40 -4.08 -31.45
CA VAL A 535 -22.82 -3.83 -30.06
C VAL A 535 -24.04 -2.91 -30.03
N ILE A 536 -23.97 -1.77 -30.72
CA ILE A 536 -25.09 -0.80 -30.75
C ILE A 536 -26.32 -1.42 -31.40
N ARG A 537 -26.14 -2.06 -32.56
CA ARG A 537 -27.23 -2.66 -33.35
C ARG A 537 -27.93 -3.81 -32.62
N LEU A 538 -27.16 -4.74 -32.05
CA LEU A 538 -27.68 -5.92 -31.35
C LEU A 538 -28.17 -5.56 -29.95
N GLY A 539 -27.45 -4.70 -29.23
CA GLY A 539 -27.82 -4.24 -27.90
C GLY A 539 -29.14 -3.49 -27.87
N ALA A 540 -29.40 -2.62 -28.87
CA ALA A 540 -30.69 -1.94 -29.00
C ALA A 540 -31.86 -2.93 -29.24
N LYS A 541 -31.59 -4.06 -29.91
CA LYS A 541 -32.60 -5.07 -30.24
C LYS A 541 -32.85 -6.05 -29.10
N ASN A 542 -31.80 -6.55 -28.45
CA ASN A 542 -31.85 -7.70 -27.56
C ASN A 542 -31.61 -7.34 -26.08
N GLY A 543 -31.04 -6.16 -25.82
CA GLY A 543 -30.40 -5.86 -24.54
C GLY A 543 -29.05 -6.58 -24.38
N PHE A 544 -28.54 -6.60 -23.15
CA PHE A 544 -27.26 -7.22 -22.82
C PHE A 544 -27.42 -8.28 -21.73
N ARG A 545 -26.60 -9.33 -21.81
CA ARG A 545 -26.58 -10.43 -20.84
C ARG A 545 -25.74 -10.10 -19.60
N ASN A 546 -24.79 -9.17 -19.70
CA ASN A 546 -23.80 -8.89 -18.66
C ASN A 546 -23.71 -7.38 -18.41
N ALA A 547 -23.79 -6.94 -17.15
CA ALA A 547 -23.68 -5.54 -16.78
C ALA A 547 -22.24 -5.00 -16.96
N GLN A 548 -21.24 -5.83 -16.69
CA GLN A 548 -19.82 -5.56 -16.90
C GLN A 548 -19.22 -6.75 -17.66
N ALA A 549 -18.33 -6.50 -18.62
CA ALA A 549 -17.74 -7.54 -19.45
C ALA A 549 -16.21 -7.68 -19.31
N SER A 550 -15.49 -6.55 -19.25
CA SER A 550 -14.04 -6.48 -19.34
C SER A 550 -13.37 -5.73 -18.19
N VAL A 551 -12.20 -6.22 -17.78
CA VAL A 551 -11.26 -5.63 -16.81
C VAL A 551 -9.84 -6.06 -17.18
N ILE A 552 -8.80 -5.33 -16.75
CA ILE A 552 -7.42 -5.87 -16.82
C ILE A 552 -6.92 -6.21 -15.42
N ALA A 553 -6.80 -7.51 -15.15
CA ALA A 553 -6.35 -8.04 -13.86
C ALA A 553 -4.81 -8.15 -13.77
N PRO A 554 -4.23 -8.28 -12.56
CA PRO A 554 -2.78 -8.47 -12.40
C PRO A 554 -2.25 -9.76 -13.02
N THR A 555 -3.07 -10.81 -13.13
CA THR A 555 -2.70 -12.15 -13.65
C THR A 555 -1.53 -12.87 -12.96
N GLY A 556 -1.07 -12.45 -11.78
CA GLY A 556 0.21 -12.91 -11.19
C GLY A 556 0.45 -14.43 -11.06
N THR A 557 -0.59 -15.26 -10.80
CA THR A 557 -0.42 -16.73 -10.80
C THR A 557 -0.76 -17.36 -12.15
N ILE A 558 -1.86 -16.93 -12.78
CA ILE A 558 -2.32 -17.51 -14.05
C ILE A 558 -1.40 -17.17 -15.22
N GLY A 559 -0.74 -16.01 -15.21
CA GLY A 559 0.28 -15.65 -16.19
C GLY A 559 1.46 -16.61 -16.14
N LEU A 560 1.92 -16.99 -14.94
CA LEU A 560 2.95 -18.03 -14.79
C LEU A 560 2.45 -19.40 -15.26
N ALA A 561 1.20 -19.74 -14.97
CA ALA A 561 0.59 -20.97 -15.45
C ALA A 561 0.42 -21.00 -16.98
N MET A 562 0.29 -19.85 -17.64
CA MET A 562 0.27 -19.69 -19.10
C MET A 562 1.66 -19.48 -19.72
N SER A 563 2.73 -19.49 -18.91
CA SER A 563 4.10 -19.13 -19.32
C SER A 563 4.22 -17.74 -19.97
N CYS A 564 3.52 -16.75 -19.43
CA CYS A 564 3.65 -15.36 -19.83
C CYS A 564 4.97 -14.76 -19.33
N ASP A 565 5.61 -13.93 -20.16
CA ASP A 565 6.80 -13.15 -19.81
C ASP A 565 6.44 -11.89 -19.01
N THR A 566 5.28 -11.30 -19.33
CA THR A 566 4.72 -10.11 -18.67
C THR A 566 3.29 -10.36 -18.22
N THR A 567 2.88 -9.70 -17.14
CA THR A 567 1.60 -9.94 -16.46
C THR A 567 0.59 -8.86 -16.77
N GLY A 568 -0.65 -9.20 -17.08
CA GLY A 568 -1.70 -8.20 -17.33
C GLY A 568 -1.31 -7.25 -18.47
N LEU A 569 -1.49 -5.96 -18.21
CA LEU A 569 -0.96 -4.89 -19.05
C LEU A 569 0.46 -4.44 -18.66
N GLU A 570 1.11 -5.04 -17.66
CA GLU A 570 2.42 -4.57 -17.17
C GLU A 570 3.51 -4.68 -18.25
N PRO A 571 4.48 -3.75 -18.29
CA PRO A 571 5.71 -3.95 -19.03
C PRO A 571 6.53 -5.08 -18.42
N ASP A 572 7.60 -5.45 -19.11
CA ASP A 572 8.59 -6.31 -18.47
C ASP A 572 9.21 -5.58 -17.26
N LEU A 573 9.33 -6.29 -16.13
CA LEU A 573 9.95 -5.76 -14.92
C LEU A 573 11.43 -5.44 -15.12
N ALA A 574 12.15 -6.34 -15.81
CA ALA A 574 13.57 -6.24 -16.12
C ALA A 574 13.95 -7.29 -17.19
N LEU A 575 14.87 -6.97 -18.09
CA LEU A 575 15.35 -7.91 -19.13
C LEU A 575 16.00 -9.17 -18.56
N VAL A 576 16.59 -9.06 -17.37
CA VAL A 576 17.10 -10.19 -16.58
C VAL A 576 16.51 -10.12 -15.19
N LYS A 577 15.66 -11.09 -14.87
CA LYS A 577 14.93 -11.16 -13.58
C LYS A 577 15.62 -12.15 -12.65
N PHE A 578 15.69 -11.78 -11.37
CA PHE A 578 16.02 -12.71 -10.29
C PHE A 578 14.76 -12.93 -9.45
N LYS A 579 14.13 -14.09 -9.61
CA LYS A 579 12.96 -14.41 -8.80
C LYS A 579 13.41 -15.03 -7.49
N LYS A 580 13.15 -14.34 -6.37
CA LYS A 580 13.21 -14.93 -5.02
C LYS A 580 12.05 -15.91 -4.86
N LEU A 581 12.34 -17.20 -4.70
CA LEU A 581 11.34 -18.24 -4.42
C LEU A 581 10.90 -18.17 -2.95
N VAL A 582 9.68 -18.60 -2.62
CA VAL A 582 9.25 -18.74 -1.21
C VAL A 582 10.10 -19.83 -0.57
N GLY A 583 10.77 -19.48 0.53
CA GLY A 583 11.87 -20.25 1.10
C GLY A 583 13.22 -19.58 0.85
N GLY A 584 13.38 -18.83 -0.26
CA GLY A 584 14.35 -17.74 -0.51
C GLY A 584 15.35 -17.80 -1.71
N GLY A 585 15.27 -18.62 -2.77
CA GLY A 585 16.39 -18.76 -3.76
C GLY A 585 16.23 -17.85 -4.95
N SER A 586 17.28 -17.47 -5.69
CA SER A 586 17.13 -16.68 -6.93
C SER A 586 17.24 -17.53 -8.18
N MET A 587 16.20 -17.53 -9.02
CA MET A 587 16.26 -18.06 -10.39
C MET A 587 16.48 -16.90 -11.36
N GLN A 588 17.53 -16.98 -12.18
CA GLN A 588 17.76 -16.03 -13.26
C GLN A 588 16.87 -16.41 -14.45
N ILE A 589 16.05 -15.47 -14.90
CA ILE A 589 15.22 -15.60 -16.09
C ILE A 589 15.66 -14.52 -17.07
N VAL A 590 16.19 -14.93 -18.22
CA VAL A 590 16.49 -14.02 -19.34
C VAL A 590 15.22 -13.89 -20.18
N ASN A 591 14.83 -12.68 -20.53
CA ASN A 591 13.66 -12.41 -21.36
C ASN A 591 13.79 -13.10 -22.74
N GLY A 592 12.80 -13.93 -23.10
CA GLY A 592 12.78 -14.67 -24.37
C GLY A 592 12.27 -13.88 -25.57
N THR A 593 11.76 -12.67 -25.35
CA THR A 593 11.16 -11.78 -26.35
C THR A 593 12.21 -10.94 -27.09
N VAL A 594 13.34 -10.62 -26.46
CA VAL A 594 14.41 -9.78 -27.05
C VAL A 594 14.83 -10.23 -28.46
N PRO A 595 15.09 -11.52 -28.73
CA PRO A 595 15.48 -11.95 -30.07
C PRO A 595 14.40 -11.66 -31.13
N GLN A 596 13.12 -11.80 -30.80
CA GLN A 596 12.01 -11.53 -31.72
C GLN A 596 11.95 -10.04 -32.07
N ALA A 597 12.06 -9.18 -31.05
CA ALA A 597 12.11 -7.73 -31.22
C ALA A 597 13.26 -7.31 -32.14
N LEU A 598 14.45 -7.85 -31.94
CA LEU A 598 15.62 -7.50 -32.76
C LEU A 598 15.46 -7.95 -34.22
N ARG A 599 14.85 -9.12 -34.49
CA ARG A 599 14.51 -9.53 -35.87
C ARG A 599 13.52 -8.57 -36.52
N ARG A 600 12.47 -8.15 -35.79
CA ARG A 600 11.48 -7.16 -36.26
C ARG A 600 12.13 -5.82 -36.58
N LEU A 601 13.13 -5.42 -35.79
CA LEU A 601 13.93 -4.20 -36.02
C LEU A 601 15.01 -4.34 -37.12
N GLY A 602 15.13 -5.51 -37.75
CA GLY A 602 16.00 -5.75 -38.91
C GLY A 602 17.46 -6.11 -38.58
N TYR A 603 17.76 -6.50 -37.35
CA TYR A 603 19.11 -6.96 -36.98
C TYR A 603 19.41 -8.36 -37.52
N GLN A 604 20.67 -8.60 -37.88
CA GLN A 604 21.17 -9.91 -38.31
C GLN A 604 21.40 -10.84 -37.12
N GLU A 605 21.40 -12.16 -37.34
CA GLU A 605 21.49 -13.17 -36.27
C GLU A 605 22.74 -12.99 -35.40
N GLU A 606 23.89 -12.67 -35.99
CA GLU A 606 25.14 -12.48 -35.26
C GLU A 606 25.08 -11.28 -34.31
N ALA A 607 24.39 -10.20 -34.70
CA ALA A 607 24.15 -9.04 -33.85
C ALA A 607 23.15 -9.39 -32.74
N ILE A 608 22.11 -10.18 -33.06
CA ILE A 608 21.13 -10.64 -32.07
C ILE A 608 21.81 -11.44 -30.97
N GLU A 609 22.63 -12.43 -31.34
CA GLU A 609 23.37 -13.25 -30.38
C GLU A 609 24.30 -12.40 -29.49
N ALA A 610 25.00 -11.42 -30.08
CA ALA A 610 25.88 -10.52 -29.33
C ALA A 610 25.11 -9.64 -28.33
N VAL A 611 23.94 -9.10 -28.72
CA VAL A 611 23.08 -8.30 -27.84
C VAL A 611 22.48 -9.15 -26.73
N VAL A 612 22.00 -10.36 -27.03
CA VAL A 612 21.44 -11.28 -26.03
C VAL A 612 22.51 -11.70 -25.01
N ALA A 613 23.73 -12.00 -25.47
CA ALA A 613 24.85 -12.32 -24.58
C ALA A 613 25.19 -11.12 -23.68
N HIS A 614 25.24 -9.91 -24.25
CA HIS A 614 25.45 -8.68 -23.48
C HIS A 614 24.38 -8.48 -22.41
N ILE A 615 23.09 -8.66 -22.74
CA ILE A 615 21.98 -8.52 -21.78
C ILE A 615 22.09 -9.57 -20.67
N ALA A 616 22.40 -10.83 -20.99
CA ALA A 616 22.56 -11.88 -19.99
C ALA A 616 23.66 -11.55 -18.97
N GLU A 617 24.75 -10.91 -19.42
CA GLU A 617 25.87 -10.48 -18.59
C GLU A 617 25.58 -9.18 -17.81
N ASN A 618 25.06 -8.16 -18.47
CA ASN A 618 24.95 -6.81 -17.92
C ASN A 618 23.57 -6.47 -17.32
N GLY A 619 22.52 -7.15 -17.79
CA GLY A 619 21.13 -6.93 -17.34
C GLY A 619 20.41 -5.77 -18.02
N ASN A 620 21.05 -5.07 -18.95
CA ASN A 620 20.50 -3.95 -19.71
C ASN A 620 21.01 -3.97 -21.16
N VAL A 621 20.54 -3.02 -21.98
CA VAL A 621 20.91 -2.87 -23.40
C VAL A 621 21.96 -1.78 -23.67
N ILE A 622 22.41 -1.07 -22.64
CA ILE A 622 23.31 0.07 -22.80
C ILE A 622 24.67 -0.44 -23.28
N ASP A 623 25.20 0.18 -24.34
CA ASP A 623 26.44 -0.22 -25.00
C ASP A 623 26.43 -1.66 -25.56
N ALA A 624 25.24 -2.25 -25.74
CA ALA A 624 25.11 -3.57 -26.36
C ALA A 624 25.71 -3.56 -27.80
N PRO A 625 26.59 -4.51 -28.14
CA PRO A 625 27.32 -4.48 -29.41
C PRO A 625 26.40 -4.46 -30.63
N GLY A 626 26.57 -3.44 -31.49
CA GLY A 626 25.80 -3.32 -32.73
C GLY A 626 24.35 -2.86 -32.56
N LEU A 627 23.85 -2.69 -31.32
CA LEU A 627 22.51 -2.17 -31.06
C LEU A 627 22.51 -0.65 -31.22
N LYS A 628 21.64 -0.13 -32.09
CA LYS A 628 21.45 1.30 -32.27
C LYS A 628 20.74 1.91 -31.06
N THR A 629 21.21 3.08 -30.63
CA THR A 629 20.64 3.83 -29.50
C THR A 629 19.17 4.19 -29.71
N GLU A 630 18.74 4.44 -30.96
CA GLU A 630 17.34 4.73 -31.30
C GLU A 630 16.38 3.56 -30.98
N HIS A 631 16.88 2.33 -30.84
CA HIS A 631 16.06 1.16 -30.50
C HIS A 631 16.06 0.82 -29.01
N TYR A 632 16.77 1.59 -28.16
CA TYR A 632 16.88 1.26 -26.74
C TYR A 632 15.53 1.28 -26.03
N GLU A 633 14.66 2.23 -26.39
CA GLU A 633 13.33 2.40 -25.78
C GLU A 633 12.41 1.18 -25.93
N VAL A 634 12.63 0.33 -26.94
CA VAL A 634 11.90 -0.94 -27.13
C VAL A 634 12.14 -1.90 -25.97
N PHE A 635 13.30 -1.79 -25.32
CA PHE A 635 13.76 -2.69 -24.26
C PHE A 635 13.69 -2.05 -22.86
N ASP A 636 13.14 -0.84 -22.74
CA ASP A 636 12.95 -0.19 -21.45
C ASP A 636 11.93 -0.99 -20.61
N CYS A 637 12.27 -1.22 -19.34
CA CYS A 637 11.49 -2.05 -18.41
C CYS A 637 10.82 -1.20 -17.32
N ALA A 638 10.02 -1.80 -16.45
CA ALA A 638 9.41 -1.10 -15.31
C ALA A 638 10.45 -0.63 -14.28
N MET A 639 11.60 -1.32 -14.19
CA MET A 639 12.69 -1.02 -13.28
C MET A 639 14.04 -1.25 -13.98
N GLY A 640 15.11 -0.68 -13.41
CA GLY A 640 16.48 -0.81 -13.91
C GLY A 640 17.06 0.51 -14.39
N GLU A 641 18.28 0.46 -14.93
CA GLU A 641 19.03 1.64 -15.37
C GLU A 641 18.30 2.42 -16.49
N ARG A 642 17.58 1.70 -17.35
CA ARG A 642 16.59 2.28 -18.27
C ARG A 642 15.19 1.83 -17.88
N SER A 643 14.52 2.63 -17.07
CA SER A 643 13.13 2.43 -16.69
C SER A 643 12.18 3.29 -17.52
N ILE A 644 11.00 2.75 -17.82
CA ILE A 644 9.88 3.50 -18.37
C ILE A 644 9.55 4.67 -17.45
N SER A 645 9.22 5.82 -18.04
CA SER A 645 8.85 7.02 -17.28
C SER A 645 7.55 6.78 -16.47
N ALA A 646 7.42 7.40 -15.30
CA ALA A 646 6.21 7.30 -14.49
C ALA A 646 4.96 7.71 -15.30
N MET A 647 5.05 8.80 -16.05
CA MET A 647 3.99 9.25 -16.95
C MET A 647 3.77 8.34 -18.16
N GLY A 648 4.78 7.59 -18.61
CA GLY A 648 4.61 6.55 -19.62
C GLY A 648 3.65 5.44 -19.18
N HIS A 649 3.72 5.05 -17.91
CA HIS A 649 2.73 4.14 -17.33
C HIS A 649 1.33 4.77 -17.30
N VAL A 650 1.20 6.02 -16.84
CA VAL A 650 -0.10 6.73 -16.78
C VAL A 650 -0.72 6.89 -18.17
N ARG A 651 0.06 7.28 -19.17
CA ARG A 651 -0.40 7.42 -20.56
C ARG A 651 -0.83 6.09 -21.16
N MET A 652 -0.16 4.98 -20.84
CA MET A 652 -0.62 3.65 -21.25
C MET A 652 -1.95 3.27 -20.60
N MET A 653 -2.12 3.57 -19.31
CA MET A 653 -3.41 3.36 -18.62
C MET A 653 -4.52 4.19 -19.28
N ALA A 654 -4.27 5.48 -19.50
CA ALA A 654 -5.20 6.40 -20.14
C ALA A 654 -5.55 5.98 -21.57
N ALA A 655 -4.58 5.45 -22.33
CA ALA A 655 -4.83 4.92 -23.66
C ALA A 655 -5.84 3.77 -23.61
N ILE A 656 -5.74 2.85 -22.64
CA ILE A 656 -6.58 1.65 -22.62
C ILE A 656 -7.94 1.88 -21.91
N GLN A 657 -7.97 2.79 -20.92
CA GLN A 657 -9.10 2.98 -19.99
C GLN A 657 -10.47 3.19 -20.66
N PRO A 658 -10.60 3.95 -21.77
CA PRO A 658 -11.88 4.17 -22.44
C PRO A 658 -12.53 2.91 -23.00
N TRP A 659 -11.80 1.80 -23.13
CA TRP A 659 -12.31 0.55 -23.70
C TRP A 659 -12.42 -0.57 -22.68
N ILE A 660 -12.45 -0.24 -21.38
CA ILE A 660 -12.68 -1.20 -20.29
C ILE A 660 -13.94 -0.82 -19.51
N SER A 661 -14.83 -1.79 -19.34
CA SER A 661 -16.07 -1.58 -18.58
C SER A 661 -15.83 -1.44 -17.07
N GLY A 662 -14.97 -2.28 -16.48
CA GLY A 662 -14.48 -2.11 -15.11
C GLY A 662 -13.28 -1.17 -15.07
N ALA A 663 -12.16 -1.59 -14.50
CA ALA A 663 -10.94 -0.81 -14.39
C ALA A 663 -9.67 -1.65 -14.68
N LEU A 664 -8.51 -1.02 -14.47
CA LEU A 664 -7.20 -1.57 -14.76
C LEU A 664 -6.44 -1.79 -13.45
N SER A 665 -5.86 -2.97 -13.26
CA SER A 665 -4.83 -3.16 -12.24
C SER A 665 -3.47 -2.89 -12.86
N LYS A 666 -2.92 -1.71 -12.59
CA LYS A 666 -1.60 -1.28 -13.05
C LYS A 666 -0.86 -0.59 -11.91
N THR A 667 0.41 -0.96 -11.73
CA THR A 667 1.34 -0.24 -10.87
C THR A 667 2.07 0.84 -11.67
N VAL A 668 2.09 2.09 -11.21
CA VAL A 668 3.03 3.09 -11.75
C VAL A 668 4.34 2.93 -11.01
N ASN A 669 5.35 2.34 -11.66
CA ASN A 669 6.66 2.15 -11.08
C ASN A 669 7.44 3.47 -11.12
N LEU A 670 8.11 3.80 -10.01
CA LEU A 670 8.99 4.96 -9.92
C LEU A 670 10.39 4.53 -9.45
N PRO A 671 11.46 5.17 -9.94
CA PRO A 671 12.81 4.94 -9.43
C PRO A 671 12.92 5.41 -7.96
N GLU A 672 13.90 4.89 -7.23
CA GLU A 672 14.15 5.28 -5.84
C GLU A 672 14.36 6.80 -5.67
N THR A 673 14.92 7.45 -6.69
CA THR A 673 15.19 8.90 -6.75
C THR A 673 13.95 9.76 -7.02
N ALA A 674 12.79 9.17 -7.31
CA ALA A 674 11.57 9.94 -7.54
C ALA A 674 11.17 10.74 -6.29
N THR A 675 10.64 11.94 -6.49
CA THR A 675 10.22 12.83 -5.41
C THR A 675 8.73 12.67 -5.08
N VAL A 676 8.28 13.38 -4.05
CA VAL A 676 6.85 13.46 -3.71
C VAL A 676 6.07 14.17 -4.82
N GLU A 677 6.67 15.20 -5.41
CA GLU A 677 6.09 15.99 -6.50
C GLU A 677 5.85 15.13 -7.74
N ASP A 678 6.73 14.17 -8.04
CA ASP A 678 6.51 13.20 -9.13
C ASP A 678 5.25 12.35 -8.87
N VAL A 679 4.99 11.99 -7.61
CA VAL A 679 3.76 11.25 -7.22
C VAL A 679 2.53 12.14 -7.31
N GLU A 680 2.64 13.41 -6.90
CA GLU A 680 1.57 14.40 -7.06
C GLU A 680 1.21 14.59 -8.54
N GLU A 681 2.20 14.71 -9.43
CA GLU A 681 2.02 14.80 -10.89
C GLU A 681 1.31 13.55 -11.42
N VAL A 682 1.77 12.35 -11.06
CA VAL A 682 1.14 11.08 -11.47
C VAL A 682 -0.33 11.03 -11.07
N TYR A 683 -0.67 11.37 -9.82
CA TYR A 683 -2.05 11.38 -9.34
C TYR A 683 -2.90 12.47 -9.99
N PHE A 684 -2.33 13.64 -10.27
CA PHE A 684 -3.08 14.74 -10.85
C PHE A 684 -3.33 14.53 -12.35
N GLU A 685 -2.32 14.13 -13.10
CA GLU A 685 -2.43 13.89 -14.54
C GLU A 685 -3.30 12.68 -14.86
N ALA A 686 -3.26 11.62 -14.04
CA ALA A 686 -4.16 10.48 -14.23
C ALA A 686 -5.64 10.86 -14.10
N TRP A 687 -5.98 11.78 -13.19
CA TRP A 687 -7.33 12.37 -13.11
C TRP A 687 -7.68 13.11 -14.40
N LYS A 688 -6.79 14.00 -14.87
CA LYS A 688 -6.99 14.77 -16.10
C LYS A 688 -7.17 13.88 -17.33
N MET A 689 -6.49 12.74 -17.37
CA MET A 689 -6.53 11.78 -18.46
C MET A 689 -7.68 10.75 -18.35
N GLY A 690 -8.51 10.82 -17.30
CA GLY A 690 -9.68 9.95 -17.16
C GLY A 690 -9.36 8.51 -16.76
N VAL A 691 -8.24 8.28 -16.08
CA VAL A 691 -7.93 6.99 -15.44
C VAL A 691 -8.94 6.76 -14.29
N LYS A 692 -9.37 5.50 -14.07
CA LYS A 692 -10.35 5.19 -13.00
C LYS A 692 -9.69 4.99 -11.63
N ALA A 693 -8.55 4.32 -11.59
CA ALA A 693 -7.78 4.08 -10.37
C ALA A 693 -6.32 3.78 -10.71
N LEU A 694 -5.41 4.06 -9.79
CA LEU A 694 -4.02 3.63 -9.89
C LEU A 694 -3.37 3.51 -8.51
N ALA A 695 -2.27 2.75 -8.46
CA ALA A 695 -1.37 2.70 -7.33
C ALA A 695 0.06 2.90 -7.82
N ILE A 696 0.89 3.52 -7.00
CA ILE A 696 2.30 3.72 -7.31
C ILE A 696 3.17 2.72 -6.56
N TYR A 697 4.34 2.43 -7.09
CA TYR A 697 5.38 1.70 -6.36
C TYR A 697 6.73 2.32 -6.66
N ARG A 698 7.27 3.03 -5.68
CA ARG A 698 8.63 3.55 -5.73
C ARG A 698 9.61 2.47 -5.29
N ASP A 699 10.69 2.29 -6.05
CA ASP A 699 11.72 1.34 -5.66
C ASP A 699 12.28 1.63 -4.25
N ASN A 700 12.56 0.57 -3.49
CA ASN A 700 12.99 0.57 -2.09
C ASN A 700 12.08 1.30 -1.09
N CYS A 701 10.81 1.61 -1.42
CA CYS A 701 9.92 2.25 -0.45
C CYS A 701 9.48 1.31 0.70
N LYS A 702 9.50 -0.02 0.50
CA LYS A 702 9.18 -1.01 1.53
C LYS A 702 10.40 -1.84 1.94
N VAL A 703 10.50 -2.20 3.22
CA VAL A 703 11.59 -3.03 3.76
C VAL A 703 11.68 -4.41 3.09
N GLY A 704 10.54 -5.04 2.83
CA GLY A 704 10.45 -6.33 2.15
C GLY A 704 10.01 -6.20 0.70
N GLN A 705 10.89 -6.54 -0.26
CA GLN A 705 10.57 -6.55 -1.69
C GLN A 705 10.55 -7.98 -2.26
N PRO A 706 9.48 -8.40 -2.95
CA PRO A 706 9.39 -9.75 -3.52
C PRO A 706 10.20 -9.93 -4.81
N LEU A 707 10.49 -8.84 -5.55
CA LEU A 707 11.24 -8.85 -6.80
C LEU A 707 12.20 -7.65 -6.83
N SER A 708 13.42 -7.85 -7.34
CA SER A 708 14.46 -6.82 -7.45
C SER A 708 15.18 -6.94 -8.79
N ALA A 709 15.58 -5.82 -9.39
CA ALA A 709 16.45 -5.80 -10.56
C ALA A 709 17.91 -6.17 -10.17
N LYS A 710 18.75 -6.48 -11.17
CA LYS A 710 20.19 -6.69 -10.98
C LYS A 710 20.87 -5.34 -10.75
N THR A 711 21.61 -5.19 -9.64
CA THR A 711 22.43 -3.99 -9.36
C THR A 711 23.86 -4.43 -9.05
N LYS A 712 24.88 -3.70 -9.53
CA LYS A 712 26.28 -3.98 -9.17
C LYS A 712 26.50 -3.62 -7.68
N GLU A 713 27.19 -4.46 -6.91
CA GLU A 713 27.38 -4.26 -5.46
C GLU A 713 27.99 -2.90 -5.09
N LYS A 714 28.89 -2.37 -5.93
CA LYS A 714 29.50 -1.04 -5.76
C LYS A 714 28.54 0.13 -6.00
N GLU A 715 27.52 -0.03 -6.82
CA GLU A 715 26.46 0.97 -7.01
C GLU A 715 25.47 0.94 -5.85
N LYS A 716 25.25 -0.23 -5.24
CA LYS A 716 24.43 -0.35 -4.03
C LYS A 716 24.97 0.55 -2.92
N GLU A 717 26.27 0.51 -2.62
CA GLU A 717 26.89 1.38 -1.60
C GLU A 717 26.78 2.88 -1.92
N ALA A 718 26.95 3.26 -3.19
CA ALA A 718 26.90 4.67 -3.61
C ALA A 718 25.47 5.23 -3.69
N VAL A 719 24.50 4.41 -4.11
CA VAL A 719 23.07 4.76 -4.17
C VAL A 719 22.48 4.78 -2.76
N THR A 720 22.83 3.83 -1.90
CA THR A 720 22.43 3.85 -0.47
C THR A 720 22.97 5.10 0.22
N ALA A 721 24.22 5.51 -0.02
CA ALA A 721 24.76 6.75 0.54
C ALA A 721 24.01 8.01 0.06
N LYS A 722 23.65 8.08 -1.22
CA LYS A 722 22.87 9.21 -1.78
C LYS A 722 21.40 9.22 -1.34
N ALA A 723 20.78 8.06 -1.24
CA ALA A 723 19.41 7.91 -0.74
C ALA A 723 19.35 8.26 0.75
N GLU A 724 20.32 7.82 1.56
CA GLU A 724 20.47 8.23 2.96
C GLU A 724 20.70 9.74 3.10
N GLU A 725 21.46 10.35 2.21
CA GLU A 725 21.69 11.80 2.16
C GLU A 725 20.41 12.57 1.78
N THR A 726 19.65 12.08 0.80
CA THR A 726 18.39 12.69 0.33
C THR A 726 17.25 12.52 1.35
N ILE A 727 17.17 11.36 2.00
CA ILE A 727 16.27 11.09 3.13
C ILE A 727 16.63 11.98 4.32
N ARG A 728 17.93 12.20 4.59
CA ARG A 728 18.39 13.18 5.59
C ARG A 728 17.99 14.61 5.22
N THR A 729 18.12 15.01 3.97
CA THR A 729 17.77 16.39 3.55
C THR A 729 16.27 16.65 3.61
N ALA A 730 15.43 15.64 3.35
CA ALA A 730 13.97 15.74 3.45
C ALA A 730 13.43 15.67 4.90
N VAL A 731 14.25 15.27 5.88
CA VAL A 731 13.83 15.00 7.27
C VAL A 731 14.56 15.85 8.32
N GLU A 732 15.46 16.78 7.95
CA GLU A 732 16.13 17.64 8.94
C GLU A 732 15.18 18.76 9.45
N LYS A 733 14.79 18.80 10.73
CA LYS A 733 15.57 18.56 11.95
C LYS A 733 14.84 17.74 13.00
N VAL A 734 15.24 16.48 13.16
CA VAL A 734 15.42 15.88 14.50
C VAL A 734 16.77 15.18 14.48
N VAL A 735 17.76 15.80 15.11
CA VAL A 735 19.10 15.22 15.26
C VAL A 735 19.01 14.09 16.27
N GLU A 736 19.07 12.85 15.79
CA GLU A 736 19.19 11.66 16.63
C GLU A 736 20.63 11.61 17.20
N TYR A 737 20.80 12.07 18.43
CA TYR A 737 22.08 11.97 19.14
C TYR A 737 22.19 10.55 19.71
N ARG A 738 22.98 9.66 19.07
CA ARG A 738 23.40 8.42 19.72
C ARG A 738 24.40 8.77 20.81
N PRO A 739 24.10 8.57 22.10
CA PRO A 739 25.01 8.95 23.17
C PRO A 739 26.22 8.01 23.17
N VAL A 740 27.41 8.54 22.84
CA VAL A 740 28.68 7.84 22.99
C VAL A 740 29.27 8.19 24.37
N ARG A 741 29.66 7.18 25.15
CA ARG A 741 30.22 7.40 26.49
C ARG A 741 31.52 8.22 26.44
N LYS A 742 31.51 9.45 26.97
CA LYS A 742 32.72 10.26 27.22
C LYS A 742 33.36 9.77 28.53
N ARG A 743 34.55 9.17 28.46
CA ARG A 743 35.28 8.73 29.67
C ARG A 743 36.11 9.90 30.23
N LEU A 744 36.15 10.03 31.56
CA LEU A 744 36.99 11.03 32.21
C LEU A 744 38.50 10.66 32.13
N PRO A 745 39.40 11.66 32.02
CA PRO A 745 40.84 11.45 32.05
C PRO A 745 41.36 10.94 33.41
N LYS A 746 42.59 10.41 33.42
CA LYS A 746 43.22 9.83 34.63
C LYS A 746 43.47 10.84 35.75
N GLY A 747 43.70 12.11 35.42
CA GLY A 747 43.75 13.23 36.37
C GLY A 747 42.61 14.19 36.05
N ARG A 748 41.84 14.61 37.06
CA ARG A 748 40.61 15.40 36.90
C ARG A 748 40.34 16.30 38.10
N PRO A 749 39.69 17.47 37.91
CA PRO A 749 39.20 18.29 39.01
C PRO A 749 38.10 17.55 39.76
N GLY A 750 38.14 17.59 41.09
CA GLY A 750 37.14 16.96 41.94
C GLY A 750 36.92 17.77 43.22
N ILE A 751 35.66 17.91 43.62
CA ILE A 751 35.24 18.55 44.87
C ILE A 751 34.67 17.46 45.78
N THR A 752 35.21 17.33 46.99
CA THR A 752 34.67 16.44 48.02
C THR A 752 34.01 17.25 49.11
N THR A 753 32.70 17.07 49.28
CA THR A 753 31.86 17.74 50.27
C THR A 753 31.39 16.72 51.30
N SER A 754 31.70 16.94 52.57
CA SER A 754 31.09 16.19 53.68
C SER A 754 29.69 16.72 53.93
N PHE A 755 28.74 15.84 54.23
CA PHE A 755 27.38 16.22 54.55
C PHE A 755 26.78 15.37 55.66
N THR A 756 25.82 15.95 56.37
CA THR A 756 24.98 15.29 57.36
C THR A 756 23.52 15.51 56.99
N VAL A 757 22.71 14.45 56.88
CA VAL A 757 21.26 14.56 56.63
C VAL A 757 20.51 13.70 57.64
N GLY A 758 19.70 14.32 58.51
CA GLY A 758 18.90 13.58 59.49
C GLY A 758 19.75 12.69 60.44
N GLY A 759 20.98 13.12 60.75
CA GLY A 759 21.93 12.37 61.58
C GLY A 759 22.72 11.27 60.86
N ALA A 760 22.58 11.14 59.54
CA ALA A 760 23.43 10.27 58.72
C ALA A 760 24.56 11.09 58.06
N GLU A 761 25.80 10.70 58.32
CA GLU A 761 26.99 11.35 57.78
C GLU A 761 27.51 10.64 56.51
N GLY A 762 27.98 11.42 55.55
CA GLY A 762 28.59 10.93 54.32
C GLY A 762 29.48 11.96 53.63
N TYR A 763 30.13 11.51 52.56
CA TYR A 763 30.97 12.32 51.67
C TYR A 763 30.47 12.17 50.24
N MET A 764 30.28 13.29 49.55
CA MET A 764 30.02 13.35 48.12
C MET A 764 31.29 13.83 47.42
N THR A 765 31.77 13.10 46.42
CA THR A 765 32.88 13.52 45.55
C THR A 765 32.36 13.71 44.13
N ALA A 766 32.31 14.95 43.67
CA ALA A 766 31.88 15.32 42.33
C ALA A 766 33.11 15.63 41.47
N ASN A 767 33.35 14.84 40.41
CA ASN A 767 34.47 15.07 39.49
C ASN A 767 33.96 15.59 38.14
N SER A 768 34.66 16.59 37.62
CA SER A 768 34.31 17.30 36.40
C SER A 768 35.25 16.98 35.25
N TYR A 769 34.81 17.27 34.02
CA TYR A 769 35.71 17.29 32.88
C TYR A 769 36.64 18.51 32.93
N PRO A 770 37.85 18.45 32.32
CA PRO A 770 38.77 19.60 32.28
C PRO A 770 38.22 20.80 31.48
N ASP A 771 37.29 20.55 30.57
CA ASP A 771 36.66 21.47 29.62
C ASP A 771 35.28 21.99 30.08
N ASP A 772 34.96 21.82 31.37
CA ASP A 772 33.69 22.16 32.03
C ASP A 772 32.58 21.09 31.90
N GLY A 773 31.75 20.94 32.95
CA GLY A 773 30.68 19.94 33.09
C GLY A 773 30.99 18.77 34.04
N LEU A 774 29.97 18.36 34.80
CA LEU A 774 30.05 17.25 35.77
C LEU A 774 30.08 15.89 35.06
N GLY A 775 31.06 15.05 35.40
CA GLY A 775 31.26 13.75 34.72
C GLY A 775 31.03 12.52 35.59
N GLU A 776 31.25 12.59 36.90
CA GLU A 776 30.96 11.50 37.83
C GLU A 776 30.72 12.03 39.25
N VAL A 777 29.92 11.30 40.01
CA VAL A 777 29.63 11.57 41.42
C VAL A 777 29.81 10.27 42.19
N PHE A 778 30.57 10.31 43.28
CA PHE A 778 30.74 9.21 44.22
C PHE A 778 30.17 9.57 45.58
N LEU A 779 29.46 8.64 46.18
CA LEU A 779 28.82 8.82 47.48
C LEU A 779 29.34 7.78 48.46
N LYS A 780 29.88 8.23 49.60
CA LYS A 780 30.41 7.35 50.64
C LYS A 780 29.78 7.67 51.99
N MET A 781 29.02 6.73 52.56
CA MET A 781 28.39 6.88 53.87
C MET A 781 29.33 6.42 55.01
N SER A 782 29.31 7.09 56.16
CA SER A 782 30.22 6.82 57.29
C SER A 782 29.93 5.52 58.06
N LYS A 783 28.70 5.00 58.05
CA LYS A 783 28.35 3.70 58.67
C LYS A 783 28.58 2.54 57.70
N GLN A 784 29.77 1.92 57.79
CA GLN A 784 30.12 0.70 57.04
C GLN A 784 29.14 -0.45 57.35
N GLY A 785 28.57 -1.06 56.32
CA GLY A 785 27.76 -2.30 56.44
C GLY A 785 26.24 -2.15 56.37
N SER A 786 25.70 -0.96 56.11
CA SER A 786 24.25 -0.77 55.90
C SER A 786 23.86 -0.97 54.42
N THR A 787 22.65 -1.51 54.16
CA THR A 787 22.08 -1.61 52.80
C THR A 787 22.10 -0.27 52.06
N LEU A 788 21.95 0.83 52.79
CA LEU A 788 22.03 2.20 52.28
C LEU A 788 23.40 2.51 51.66
N ALA A 789 24.51 2.05 52.25
CA ALA A 789 25.85 2.29 51.70
C ALA A 789 26.04 1.58 50.34
N GLY A 790 25.59 0.33 50.21
CA GLY A 790 25.65 -0.40 48.93
C GLY A 790 24.72 0.20 47.87
N MET A 791 23.53 0.65 48.27
CA MET A 791 22.59 1.33 47.38
C MET A 791 23.12 2.67 46.89
N MET A 792 23.75 3.47 47.77
CA MET A 792 24.34 4.77 47.39
C MET A 792 25.55 4.59 46.47
N ASP A 793 26.35 3.55 46.65
CA ASP A 793 27.46 3.23 45.75
C ASP A 793 26.94 2.88 44.34
N ALA A 794 25.99 1.94 44.24
CA ALA A 794 25.35 1.57 42.97
C ALA A 794 24.63 2.76 42.30
N PHE A 795 23.95 3.60 43.09
CA PHE A 795 23.28 4.80 42.62
C PHE A 795 24.28 5.82 42.05
N SER A 796 25.38 6.07 42.76
CA SER A 796 26.44 6.98 42.33
C SER A 796 27.10 6.53 41.02
N ILE A 797 27.27 5.22 40.83
CA ILE A 797 27.74 4.62 39.56
C ILE A 797 26.72 4.83 38.44
N ALA A 798 25.44 4.58 38.69
CA ALA A 798 24.39 4.74 37.67
C ALA A 798 24.26 6.20 37.18
N VAL A 799 24.28 7.16 38.11
CA VAL A 799 24.26 8.60 37.79
C VAL A 799 25.53 9.00 37.02
N SER A 800 26.70 8.53 37.46
CA SER A 800 27.96 8.79 36.76
C SER A 800 27.98 8.24 35.34
N VAL A 801 27.43 7.05 35.12
CA VAL A 801 27.30 6.46 33.78
C VAL A 801 26.39 7.33 32.91
N GLY A 802 25.23 7.76 33.42
CA GLY A 802 24.33 8.61 32.65
C GLY A 802 24.92 9.98 32.30
N LEU A 803 25.63 10.62 33.23
CA LEU A 803 26.38 11.85 32.95
C LEU A 803 27.44 11.64 31.84
N GLN A 804 28.13 10.50 31.85
CA GLN A 804 29.10 10.14 30.80
C GLN A 804 28.47 9.84 29.44
N TYR A 805 27.19 9.47 29.40
CA TYR A 805 26.39 9.32 28.18
C TYR A 805 25.66 10.61 27.78
N GLY A 806 25.96 11.75 28.41
CA GLY A 806 25.44 13.05 28.01
C GLY A 806 24.05 13.39 28.55
N VAL A 807 23.57 12.69 29.59
CA VAL A 807 22.36 13.11 30.31
C VAL A 807 22.66 14.44 31.04
N PRO A 808 21.91 15.53 30.77
CA PRO A 808 22.15 16.81 31.44
C PRO A 808 21.92 16.72 32.95
N LEU A 809 22.79 17.36 33.74
CA LEU A 809 22.65 17.40 35.21
C LEU A 809 21.29 17.97 35.64
N GLU A 810 20.78 18.98 34.92
CA GLU A 810 19.46 19.57 35.15
C GLU A 810 18.34 18.51 35.16
N THR A 811 18.41 17.51 34.28
CA THR A 811 17.43 16.42 34.24
C THR A 811 17.46 15.58 35.51
N TYR A 812 18.64 15.34 36.07
CA TYR A 812 18.74 14.63 37.35
C TYR A 812 18.25 15.48 38.52
N VAL A 813 18.61 16.77 38.53
CA VAL A 813 18.16 17.70 39.58
C VAL A 813 16.64 17.82 39.58
N SER A 814 16.00 17.99 38.42
CA SER A 814 14.53 18.11 38.33
C SER A 814 13.80 16.84 38.78
N LYS A 815 14.40 15.67 38.59
CA LYS A 815 13.78 14.37 38.94
C LYS A 815 13.98 13.98 40.39
N PHE A 816 15.13 14.33 40.98
CA PHE A 816 15.50 13.84 42.32
C PHE A 816 15.31 14.87 43.43
N THR A 817 15.14 16.15 43.10
CA THR A 817 14.75 17.17 44.07
C THR A 817 13.33 16.88 44.58
N ASN A 818 13.09 17.05 45.88
CA ASN A 818 11.87 16.74 46.63
C ASN A 818 11.56 15.24 46.79
N MET A 819 12.47 14.33 46.40
CA MET A 819 12.29 12.90 46.66
C MET A 819 12.34 12.61 48.16
N ARG A 820 11.35 11.88 48.69
CA ARG A 820 11.14 11.65 50.13
C ARG A 820 11.48 10.23 50.54
N PHE A 821 12.47 10.05 51.42
CA PHE A 821 12.75 8.80 52.14
C PHE A 821 13.80 9.04 53.24
N GLU A 822 13.85 8.17 54.25
CA GLU A 822 14.81 8.26 55.35
C GLU A 822 16.22 7.77 54.93
N PRO A 823 17.31 8.43 55.35
CA PRO A 823 17.40 9.57 56.27
C PRO A 823 16.95 10.90 55.65
N ALA A 824 16.11 11.63 56.38
CA ALA A 824 15.60 12.95 56.04
C ALA A 824 15.64 13.85 57.28
N GLY A 825 15.77 15.16 57.09
CA GLY A 825 15.77 16.11 58.19
C GLY A 825 16.79 17.23 58.03
N MET A 826 17.22 17.78 59.16
CA MET A 826 18.15 18.90 59.22
C MET A 826 19.54 18.49 58.72
N THR A 827 20.18 19.41 58.01
CA THR A 827 21.54 19.22 57.48
C THR A 827 22.53 20.17 58.14
N ASP A 828 23.82 19.93 57.89
CA ASP A 828 24.93 20.81 58.28
C ASP A 828 25.27 21.87 57.21
N ASP A 829 24.52 21.91 56.11
CA ASP A 829 24.72 22.83 54.99
C ASP A 829 23.86 24.11 55.16
N PRO A 830 24.46 25.31 55.22
CA PRO A 830 23.72 26.55 55.38
C PRO A 830 22.78 26.84 54.19
N ASP A 831 23.11 26.38 52.98
CA ASP A 831 22.31 26.57 51.78
C ASP A 831 21.14 25.57 51.72
N VAL A 832 21.35 24.32 52.14
CA VAL A 832 20.33 23.26 52.10
C VAL A 832 19.96 22.78 53.51
N ARG A 833 19.50 23.70 54.39
CA ARG A 833 19.24 23.42 55.82
C ARG A 833 18.33 22.23 56.14
N MET A 834 17.42 21.88 55.24
CA MET A 834 16.51 20.76 55.43
C MET A 834 16.34 20.00 54.12
N ALA A 835 16.56 18.69 54.17
CA ALA A 835 16.43 17.80 53.02
C ALA A 835 15.40 16.70 53.28
N GLN A 836 14.65 16.36 52.24
CA GLN A 836 13.59 15.34 52.27
C GLN A 836 14.14 13.91 52.11
N SER A 837 15.39 13.79 51.71
CA SER A 837 16.20 12.57 51.68
C SER A 837 17.67 12.91 51.45
N ILE A 838 18.56 11.93 51.56
CA ILE A 838 19.96 12.08 51.14
C ILE A 838 20.06 12.42 49.64
N VAL A 839 19.23 11.81 48.79
CA VAL A 839 19.23 12.06 47.34
C VAL A 839 18.75 13.47 47.02
N ASP A 840 17.73 13.97 47.71
CA ASP A 840 17.27 15.36 47.60
C ASP A 840 18.38 16.35 47.98
N TYR A 841 19.11 16.09 49.06
CA TYR A 841 20.27 16.91 49.45
C TYR A 841 21.35 16.93 48.36
N ILE A 842 21.76 15.76 47.87
CA ILE A 842 22.84 15.61 46.88
C ILE A 842 22.54 16.43 45.62
N PHE A 843 21.34 16.31 45.05
CA PHE A 843 21.03 17.00 43.80
C PHE A 843 20.79 18.50 43.99
N ARG A 844 20.30 18.95 45.14
CA ARG A 844 20.26 20.39 45.47
C ARG A 844 21.65 20.97 45.62
N ARG A 845 22.57 20.25 46.26
CA ARG A 845 23.98 20.67 46.39
C ARG A 845 24.69 20.69 45.04
N LEU A 846 24.54 19.65 44.23
CA LEU A 846 25.08 19.61 42.86
C LEU A 846 24.50 20.73 41.98
N ALA A 847 23.23 21.09 42.17
CA ALA A 847 22.63 22.23 41.48
C ALA A 847 23.29 23.56 41.88
N LEU A 848 23.54 23.77 43.18
CA LEU A 848 24.24 24.96 43.67
C LEU A 848 25.69 25.03 43.17
N ASP A 849 26.37 23.89 43.08
CA ASP A 849 27.79 23.83 42.71
C ASP A 849 28.02 23.88 41.17
N PHE A 850 27.09 23.37 40.35
CA PHE A 850 27.32 23.16 38.91
C PHE A 850 26.26 23.73 37.96
N LEU A 851 25.09 24.17 38.43
CA LEU A 851 24.08 24.79 37.54
C LEU A 851 24.13 26.32 37.60
N PRO A 852 23.98 27.01 36.44
CA PRO A 852 23.83 28.46 36.40
C PRO A 852 22.64 28.93 37.25
N PHE A 853 22.75 30.16 37.78
CA PHE A 853 21.70 30.78 38.61
C PHE A 853 20.31 30.68 37.96
N GLU A 854 20.16 31.06 36.70
CA GLU A 854 18.90 31.00 35.95
C GLU A 854 18.27 29.59 35.97
N THR A 855 19.08 28.56 35.68
CA THR A 855 18.61 27.17 35.61
C THR A 855 18.18 26.65 36.98
N ARG A 856 18.97 26.91 38.03
CA ARG A 856 18.61 26.44 39.39
C ARG A 856 17.50 27.29 40.03
N SER A 857 17.39 28.57 39.66
CA SER A 857 16.31 29.47 40.07
C SER A 857 14.96 28.97 39.53
N ALA A 858 14.90 28.55 38.25
CA ALA A 858 13.70 27.92 37.67
C ALA A 858 13.28 26.62 38.39
N LEU A 859 14.24 25.92 39.00
CA LEU A 859 14.00 24.72 39.83
C LEU A 859 13.72 25.06 41.31
N GLY A 860 13.71 26.35 41.68
CA GLY A 860 13.45 26.82 43.04
C GLY A 860 14.60 26.56 44.03
N ILE A 861 15.83 26.40 43.53
CA ILE A 861 17.03 26.10 44.34
C ILE A 861 17.89 27.37 44.46
N HIS A 862 17.91 27.94 45.67
CA HIS A 862 18.59 29.18 45.99
C HIS A 862 19.54 29.02 47.18
N SER A 863 20.67 29.72 47.17
CA SER A 863 21.60 29.76 48.29
C SER A 863 21.00 30.46 49.51
N ALA A 864 21.67 30.38 50.66
CA ALA A 864 21.25 31.14 51.84
C ALA A 864 21.29 32.66 51.59
N GLU A 865 22.33 33.14 50.90
CA GLU A 865 22.51 34.55 50.58
C GLU A 865 21.43 35.06 49.62
N GLU A 866 21.05 34.28 48.62
CA GLU A 866 20.00 34.65 47.66
C GLU A 866 18.62 34.69 48.31
N ARG A 867 18.34 33.77 49.24
CA ARG A 867 17.09 33.82 50.01
C ARG A 867 17.05 35.03 50.93
N GLN A 868 18.18 35.38 51.54
CA GLN A 868 18.30 36.59 52.33
C GLN A 868 18.08 37.84 51.45
N ARG A 869 18.71 37.88 50.28
CA ARG A 869 18.52 38.93 49.27
C ARG A 869 17.07 39.08 48.84
N HIS A 870 16.35 37.99 48.62
CA HIS A 870 14.93 38.05 48.30
C HIS A 870 14.08 38.59 49.44
N LEU A 871 14.40 38.26 50.69
CA LEU A 871 13.73 38.86 51.85
C LEU A 871 13.99 40.37 51.94
N ASP A 872 15.20 40.81 51.57
CA ASP A 872 15.61 42.19 51.70
C ASP A 872 15.18 43.08 50.51
N THR A 873 15.12 42.51 49.30
CA THR A 873 14.93 43.27 48.04
C THR A 873 13.71 42.82 47.22
N GLY A 874 13.07 41.71 47.57
CA GLY A 874 12.01 41.09 46.76
C GLY A 874 12.52 40.36 45.50
N SER A 875 13.82 40.36 45.23
CA SER A 875 14.44 39.65 44.10
C SER A 875 15.53 38.68 44.55
N TYR A 876 15.65 37.56 43.85
CA TYR A 876 16.77 36.63 44.02
C TYR A 876 18.00 37.05 43.18
N GLU A 877 17.80 37.91 42.18
CA GLU A 877 18.87 38.39 41.30
C GLU A 877 19.77 39.44 41.98
N PRO A 878 21.08 39.42 41.73
CA PRO A 878 21.98 40.49 42.15
C PRO A 878 21.65 41.80 41.39
N THR A 879 21.60 42.93 42.09
CA THR A 879 21.43 44.26 41.47
C THR A 879 22.77 44.81 41.04
N LEU A 880 22.80 45.68 40.02
CA LEU A 880 24.00 46.34 39.48
C LEU A 880 24.80 47.16 40.52
N GLU A 881 24.27 47.36 41.73
CA GLU A 881 24.94 48.02 42.85
C GLU A 881 25.88 47.08 43.65
N ASP A 882 25.79 45.76 43.48
CA ASP A 882 26.65 44.77 44.16
C ASP A 882 27.95 44.44 43.41
N GLU A 883 28.12 44.94 42.17
CA GLU A 883 29.32 44.77 41.35
C GLU A 883 30.29 45.97 41.40
N GLU A 884 30.30 46.75 42.49
CA GLU A 884 31.43 47.67 42.77
C GLU A 884 32.64 46.86 43.28
N LEU A 885 33.34 46.28 42.32
CA LEU A 885 34.71 45.78 42.46
C LEU A 885 35.66 46.88 42.91
N ASP A 886 36.45 46.54 43.93
CA ASP A 886 37.65 47.23 44.42
C ASP A 886 38.54 47.75 43.28
N VAL A 887 38.34 49.04 42.95
CA VAL A 887 38.97 49.79 41.86
C VAL A 887 40.43 50.15 42.17
N GLU A 888 40.98 49.76 43.33
CA GLU A 888 42.35 50.10 43.73
C GLU A 888 43.43 49.09 43.25
N SER A 889 43.04 47.92 42.75
CA SER A 889 44.02 46.85 42.39
C SER A 889 44.46 46.79 40.91
N LEU A 890 43.82 47.54 40.00
CA LEU A 890 44.08 47.43 38.55
C LEU A 890 44.82 48.63 37.91
N ALA A 891 45.38 49.52 38.73
CA ALA A 891 46.22 50.61 38.24
C ALA A 891 47.68 50.18 38.04
N GLN A 892 48.02 49.59 36.89
CA GLN A 892 49.34 49.78 36.25
C GLN A 892 49.41 49.21 34.81
N SER A 893 49.90 50.06 33.89
CA SER A 893 50.39 49.80 32.51
C SER A 893 49.44 50.17 31.34
N ALA A 894 49.81 51.26 30.65
CA ALA A 894 49.18 51.94 29.50
C ALA A 894 49.31 51.19 28.14
N PRO A 895 48.84 51.69 26.96
CA PRO A 895 48.04 52.90 26.66
C PRO A 895 46.80 52.69 25.73
N ARG A 896 45.89 53.67 25.76
CA ARG A 896 44.76 53.85 24.83
C ARG A 896 45.21 54.46 23.49
N GLN A 897 44.55 54.05 22.40
CA GLN A 897 44.22 54.94 21.28
C GLN A 897 42.72 54.85 20.96
N THR A 898 42.14 56.03 20.83
CA THR A 898 40.74 56.42 20.73
C THR A 898 40.16 56.26 19.33
N GLU A 899 38.87 55.94 19.21
CA GLU A 899 37.94 56.77 18.45
C GLU A 899 36.46 56.54 18.83
N THR A 900 35.68 57.60 18.64
CA THR A 900 34.43 57.99 19.31
C THR A 900 33.15 57.48 18.65
N LEU A 901 32.12 57.13 19.44
CA LEU A 901 30.72 57.20 19.03
C LEU A 901 29.84 57.87 20.09
N LYS A 902 28.85 58.61 19.59
CA LYS A 902 28.11 59.71 20.21
C LYS A 902 26.93 59.26 21.09
N ALA A 903 26.75 60.06 22.14
CA ALA A 903 25.54 60.48 22.86
C ALA A 903 24.23 59.65 22.74
N VAL A 904 23.86 59.15 23.92
CA VAL A 904 22.59 58.54 24.35
C VAL A 904 21.41 59.54 24.27
N ALA A 905 20.26 59.08 23.80
CA ALA A 905 18.96 59.69 24.03
C ALA A 905 18.22 58.94 25.16
N ALA A 906 17.60 59.70 26.06
CA ALA A 906 16.99 59.24 27.30
C ALA A 906 15.81 58.25 27.12
N PRO A 907 15.60 57.31 28.08
CA PRO A 907 14.51 56.33 28.00
C PRO A 907 13.14 56.93 28.35
N LYS A 908 12.13 56.52 27.58
CA LYS A 908 10.70 56.78 27.77
C LYS A 908 10.07 55.73 28.73
N PRO A 909 8.88 56.01 29.30
CA PRO A 909 8.26 55.19 30.34
C PRO A 909 7.84 53.79 29.85
N ALA A 910 7.90 52.82 30.76
CA ALA A 910 7.52 51.43 30.56
C ALA A 910 6.08 51.27 30.07
N ALA A 911 5.90 50.41 29.06
CA ALA A 911 4.62 49.98 28.55
C ALA A 911 4.00 48.90 29.46
N VAL A 912 2.67 48.95 29.56
CA VAL A 912 1.81 47.99 30.27
C VAL A 912 1.88 46.62 29.59
N GLU A 913 2.10 45.55 30.37
CA GLU A 913 2.10 44.16 29.87
C GLU A 913 0.70 43.76 29.35
N ALA A 914 0.68 43.08 28.21
CA ALA A 914 -0.52 42.50 27.61
C ALA A 914 -1.00 41.24 28.38
N PRO A 915 -2.30 40.90 28.36
CA PRO A 915 -2.84 39.77 29.11
C PRO A 915 -2.40 38.42 28.52
N LYS A 916 -2.04 37.47 29.40
CA LYS A 916 -1.67 36.08 29.07
C LYS A 916 -2.89 35.29 28.58
N VAL A 917 -2.75 34.54 27.48
CA VAL A 917 -3.80 33.68 26.90
C VAL A 917 -3.57 32.25 27.39
N ALA A 918 -4.62 31.58 27.90
CA ALA A 918 -4.55 30.19 28.33
C ALA A 918 -4.63 29.23 27.12
N HIS A 919 -3.75 28.23 27.06
CA HIS A 919 -3.64 27.27 25.97
C HIS A 919 -4.37 25.95 26.24
N ASN A 920 -4.84 25.75 27.47
CA ASN A 920 -5.71 24.63 27.81
C ASN A 920 -6.71 25.00 28.91
N SER A 921 -7.70 24.13 29.11
CA SER A 921 -8.78 24.32 30.07
C SER A 921 -8.31 24.28 31.54
N ALA A 922 -7.13 23.73 31.84
CA ALA A 922 -6.57 23.76 33.19
C ALA A 922 -5.93 25.13 33.51
N GLU A 923 -5.16 25.71 32.58
CA GLU A 923 -4.61 27.07 32.70
C GLU A 923 -5.69 28.14 32.80
N LEU A 924 -6.83 27.93 32.12
CA LEU A 924 -7.95 28.88 32.13
C LEU A 924 -8.67 28.92 33.48
N VAL A 925 -8.71 27.78 34.19
CA VAL A 925 -9.25 27.66 35.56
C VAL A 925 -8.27 28.23 36.59
N GLU A 926 -6.97 28.03 36.40
CA GLU A 926 -5.92 28.62 37.25
C GLU A 926 -5.87 30.16 37.14
N MET A 927 -6.06 30.70 35.93
CA MET A 927 -6.17 32.14 35.70
C MET A 927 -7.42 32.77 36.31
N GLN A 928 -8.55 32.03 36.37
CA GLN A 928 -9.81 32.53 36.95
C GLN A 928 -9.87 32.44 38.47
N LEU A 929 -9.22 31.44 39.07
CA LEU A 929 -9.31 31.18 40.52
C LEU A 929 -8.07 31.63 41.30
N GLY A 930 -6.93 31.87 40.65
CA GLY A 930 -5.70 32.34 41.30
C GLY A 930 -5.03 31.32 42.25
N VAL A 931 -5.27 30.02 42.05
CA VAL A 931 -4.80 28.92 42.92
C VAL A 931 -4.14 27.81 42.08
N SER A 932 -2.92 27.39 42.44
CA SER A 932 -2.18 26.31 41.76
C SER A 932 -2.85 24.95 41.91
N ALA A 933 -2.88 24.13 40.84
CA ALA A 933 -3.52 22.81 40.83
C ALA A 933 -3.06 21.82 41.92
N ASP A 934 -1.85 21.96 42.47
CA ASP A 934 -1.21 20.95 43.34
C ASP A 934 -1.36 21.14 44.87
N ALA A 935 -2.23 22.04 45.33
CA ALA A 935 -2.42 22.23 46.77
C ALA A 935 -3.27 21.11 47.42
N PRO A 936 -2.85 20.52 48.56
CA PRO A 936 -3.55 19.41 49.21
C PRO A 936 -4.90 19.85 49.82
N LEU A 937 -5.82 18.88 49.99
CA LEU A 937 -7.08 19.10 50.71
C LEU A 937 -6.85 19.08 52.23
N CYS A 938 -7.55 19.95 52.96
CA CYS A 938 -7.49 20.02 54.40
C CYS A 938 -8.02 18.73 55.02
N PHE A 939 -7.20 18.05 55.83
CA PHE A 939 -7.60 16.82 56.52
C PHE A 939 -8.76 17.00 57.50
N SER A 940 -9.05 18.23 57.94
CA SER A 940 -10.11 18.51 58.90
C SER A 940 -11.47 18.81 58.27
N CYS A 941 -11.52 19.44 57.08
CA CYS A 941 -12.80 19.84 56.46
C CYS A 941 -12.91 19.57 54.96
N GLY A 942 -11.86 19.03 54.32
CA GLY A 942 -11.87 18.66 52.90
C GLY A 942 -11.76 19.83 51.93
N THR A 943 -11.64 21.08 52.40
CA THR A 943 -11.42 22.26 51.55
C THR A 943 -9.97 22.31 51.06
N LYS A 944 -9.75 22.70 49.80
CA LYS A 944 -8.40 22.83 49.23
C LYS A 944 -7.62 23.91 49.97
N MET A 945 -6.44 23.55 50.47
CA MET A 945 -5.62 24.45 51.29
C MET A 945 -4.86 25.43 50.39
N GLN A 946 -4.54 26.61 50.92
CA GLN A 946 -3.78 27.64 50.21
C GLN A 946 -2.37 27.73 50.77
N ARG A 947 -1.39 28.04 49.92
CA ARG A 947 0.02 28.07 50.31
C ARG A 947 0.29 29.34 51.14
N ALA A 948 0.83 29.17 52.34
CA ALA A 948 1.24 30.23 53.25
C ALA A 948 2.70 29.98 53.67
N GLY A 949 3.64 30.53 52.90
CA GLY A 949 5.07 30.28 53.08
C GLY A 949 5.46 28.83 52.74
N SER A 950 6.15 28.16 53.66
CA SER A 950 6.54 26.75 53.56
C SER A 950 5.43 25.76 53.97
N CYS A 951 4.30 26.26 54.47
CA CYS A 951 3.15 25.48 54.91
C CYS A 951 1.89 25.82 54.09
N TYR A 952 0.82 25.07 54.36
CA TYR A 952 -0.50 25.34 53.82
C TYR A 952 -1.46 25.73 54.94
N ILE A 953 -2.37 26.66 54.67
CA ILE A 953 -3.46 27.06 55.56
C ILE A 953 -4.80 26.77 54.89
N CYS A 954 -5.75 26.25 55.66
CA CYS A 954 -7.11 26.06 55.21
C CYS A 954 -7.94 27.32 55.49
N GLU A 955 -8.39 28.02 54.46
CA GLU A 955 -9.26 29.20 54.66
C GLU A 955 -10.64 28.85 55.24
N GLY A 956 -11.10 27.61 55.07
CA GLY A 956 -12.41 27.17 55.55
C GLY A 956 -12.48 26.91 57.06
N CYS A 957 -11.41 26.42 57.68
CA CYS A 957 -11.39 26.06 59.11
C CYS A 957 -10.18 26.57 59.89
N GLY A 958 -9.24 27.26 59.23
CA GLY A 958 -8.05 27.85 59.85
C GLY A 958 -6.95 26.85 60.19
N SER A 959 -7.08 25.56 59.89
CA SER A 959 -6.03 24.58 60.20
C SER A 959 -4.83 24.72 59.27
N THR A 960 -3.63 24.57 59.83
CA THR A 960 -2.36 24.64 59.09
C THR A 960 -1.77 23.24 58.91
N SER A 961 -1.00 23.03 57.84
CA SER A 961 -0.35 21.75 57.55
C SER A 961 0.91 21.49 58.42
N GLY A 962 1.01 22.11 59.60
CA GLY A 962 2.09 21.86 60.56
C GLY A 962 3.06 23.03 60.85
N CYS A 963 2.71 24.27 60.49
CA CYS A 963 3.42 25.45 61.01
C CYS A 963 2.57 26.09 62.12
N SER A 964 3.12 26.17 63.34
CA SER A 964 2.65 27.05 64.41
C SER A 964 3.36 28.39 64.35
#